data_AF-A0A536AVH6-F1
#
_entry.id   AF-A0A536AVH6-F1
#
_cell.length_a   1.000
_cell.length_b   1.000
_cell.length_c   1.000
_cell.angle_alpha   90.00
_cell.angle_beta   90.00
_cell.angle_gamma   90.00
#
_symmetry.space_group_name_H-M   'P 1'
#
loop_
_entity.id
_entity.type
_entity.pdbx_description
1 polymer ?
#
loop_
_entity_poly.entity_id
_entity_poly.type
_entity_poly.pdbx_seq_one_letter_code
_entity_poly.pdbx_strand_id
1 'polypeptide(L)'
;MRFTVLNIRTRPARRDLQQGQAIILIALLILVLFGMLGLAIDSGRGYVDRRDQQAAVDAAALSAGDWYENYTDINLSIQQSVALYQRDMRLYNGPAGAPNHTFALVGPTSSLPQDTWIYSYNEGYTLTIVATNTQFNGYEFEYTTTHNLPLAFIQIFGGSRTVPIGATATSIVGNQRQTPALLTLSNQSCATNLTGSAQLTVLGDVYTNGTACLDSNLHEAGNCYGGAGSNCNVAQYYCYNSTPGFVPYAPPCLPGDTQGTGIVPAPTLPDPGFLATSAGYYTNNEAYGQWNRGTWTEMRPGEYANFHLSGGSASCAFLDPGVYTFLGGYSSDANGSFLSNELRPPEEELWSSPAGTSLATPEFWNQNGVGVGGGAGAGCAGQFNLTVVPALGMGIKHQGGGGNWGVEVTSVRWDRFLDPNITPDPCYNSPGCRRESAPSACQQVNTLDGNNSGIDVNVTRNAPGAQYYNVYVNANGCDGVPNNFSFLGRFLAPGFIDAGSPPAAAIGPFPNGVASTLINGVNGWTCGIATVTICNIAYNNMSPTVQCYAQTRIKLCQTPDDETAPQCFSNCPPPANLLSQENAPMSLEYPPYTAGDVANENYCQPSPNPGNLNAPCIGSQVTPGGVQFYFPNGSCFNQNSNGATYVYGGVQYNWIVIYAPATNTCDESMNGGASTQFIGTIYTPGANWTINGGDRSPLAGQVICYTAKVAGGGQAGIDFNPNYSPVPPAARLIN
;
A
#
# COMPACT_ATOMS: atom_id res chain seq x y z
N MET A 1 -92.20 74.43 42.18
CA MET A 1 -91.57 74.59 40.84
C MET A 1 -91.25 73.20 40.30
N ARG A 2 -91.31 72.97 38.98
CA ARG A 2 -90.75 71.76 38.31
C ARG A 2 -89.19 71.83 38.33
N PHE A 3 -88.35 70.84 38.04
CA PHE A 3 -88.40 69.45 37.53
C PHE A 3 -87.45 68.58 38.42
N THR A 4 -87.66 67.28 38.72
CA THR A 4 -87.56 66.03 37.91
C THR A 4 -86.13 65.61 37.49
N VAL A 5 -85.93 64.28 37.38
CA VAL A 5 -84.77 63.52 36.81
C VAL A 5 -83.65 63.24 37.86
N LEU A 6 -83.06 62.05 38.03
CA LEU A 6 -83.15 60.73 37.35
C LEU A 6 -83.24 59.55 38.38
N ASN A 7 -82.86 58.32 37.97
CA ASN A 7 -82.84 57.03 38.70
C ASN A 7 -81.61 56.23 38.21
N ILE A 8 -80.76 55.71 39.10
CA ILE A 8 -79.77 54.67 38.74
C ILE A 8 -79.86 53.51 39.74
N ARG A 9 -80.22 52.34 39.20
CA ARG A 9 -80.40 51.09 39.93
C ARG A 9 -79.05 50.39 40.15
N THR A 10 -78.55 50.38 41.37
CA THR A 10 -77.36 49.59 41.73
C THR A 10 -77.67 48.09 41.67
N ARG A 11 -76.80 47.32 40.99
CA ARG A 11 -76.79 45.86 41.11
C ARG A 11 -76.10 45.48 42.43
N PRO A 12 -76.62 44.54 43.23
CA PRO A 12 -75.93 44.09 44.44
C PRO A 12 -74.68 43.29 44.05
N ALA A 13 -73.59 43.51 44.77
CA ALA A 13 -72.36 42.74 44.62
C ALA A 13 -72.60 41.29 45.07
N ARG A 14 -72.30 40.33 44.18
CA ARG A 14 -72.27 38.90 44.50
C ARG A 14 -71.03 38.68 45.38
N ARG A 15 -71.20 38.29 46.64
CA ARG A 15 -70.06 37.92 47.52
C ARG A 15 -69.65 36.48 47.22
N ASP A 16 -68.37 36.28 46.93
CA ASP A 16 -67.85 35.02 46.42
C ASP A 16 -67.69 33.93 47.49
N LEU A 17 -68.24 32.76 47.20
CA LEU A 17 -67.98 31.50 47.91
C LEU A 17 -66.70 30.84 47.36
N GLN A 18 -65.53 31.46 47.56
CA GLN A 18 -64.24 30.90 47.07
C GLN A 18 -63.06 30.93 48.07
N GLN A 19 -63.25 31.37 49.32
CA GLN A 19 -62.15 31.53 50.28
C GLN A 19 -61.55 30.22 50.86
N GLY A 20 -62.02 29.03 50.43
CA GLY A 20 -61.50 27.73 50.87
C GLY A 20 -60.87 26.85 49.77
N GLN A 21 -61.21 27.04 48.49
CA GLN A 21 -60.68 26.20 47.40
C GLN A 21 -59.29 26.66 46.93
N ALA A 22 -58.99 27.95 46.99
CA ALA A 22 -57.73 28.51 46.51
C ALA A 22 -56.50 27.90 47.22
N ILE A 23 -56.57 27.68 48.54
CA ILE A 23 -55.45 27.11 49.30
C ILE A 23 -55.16 25.65 48.93
N ILE A 24 -56.19 24.87 48.58
CA ILE A 24 -56.06 23.48 48.15
C ILE A 24 -55.44 23.42 46.74
N LEU A 25 -55.89 24.28 45.82
CA LEU A 25 -55.31 24.41 44.48
C LEU A 25 -53.86 24.88 44.52
N ILE A 26 -53.53 25.86 45.37
CA ILE A 26 -52.15 26.33 45.56
C ILE A 26 -51.27 25.21 46.14
N ALA A 27 -51.74 24.48 47.16
CA ALA A 27 -50.99 23.35 47.72
C ALA A 27 -50.71 22.25 46.68
N LEU A 28 -51.69 21.93 45.83
CA LEU A 28 -51.54 20.92 44.78
C LEU A 28 -50.61 21.40 43.65
N LEU A 29 -50.71 22.67 43.24
CA LEU A 29 -49.80 23.27 42.27
C LEU A 29 -48.35 23.32 42.78
N ILE A 30 -48.15 23.66 44.06
CA ILE A 30 -46.83 23.65 44.70
C ILE A 30 -46.25 22.22 44.71
N LEU A 31 -47.05 21.22 45.05
CA LEU A 31 -46.63 19.81 45.03
C LEU A 31 -46.22 19.37 43.61
N VAL A 32 -47.00 19.73 42.59
CA VAL A 32 -46.69 19.44 41.18
C VAL A 32 -45.41 20.15 40.72
N LEU A 33 -45.22 21.42 41.07
CA LEU A 33 -44.02 22.18 40.74
C LEU A 33 -42.76 21.60 41.40
N PHE A 34 -42.83 21.20 42.68
CA PHE A 34 -41.72 20.51 43.35
C PHE A 34 -41.46 19.11 42.77
N GLY A 35 -42.50 18.39 42.33
CA GLY A 35 -42.36 17.13 41.60
C GLY A 35 -41.61 17.30 40.27
N MET A 36 -42.00 18.30 39.46
CA MET A 36 -41.33 18.61 38.19
C MET A 36 -39.89 19.10 38.40
N LEU A 37 -39.65 19.96 39.39
CA LEU A 37 -38.30 20.43 39.74
C LEU A 37 -37.41 19.27 40.20
N GLY A 38 -37.94 18.39 41.04
CA GLY A 38 -37.24 17.20 41.52
C GLY A 38 -36.85 16.28 40.37
N LEU A 39 -37.79 15.98 39.47
CA LEU A 39 -37.52 15.22 38.25
C LEU A 39 -36.43 15.88 37.39
N ALA A 40 -36.50 17.20 37.16
CA ALA A 40 -35.53 17.90 36.33
C ALA A 40 -34.10 17.88 36.91
N ILE A 41 -33.95 17.99 38.24
CA ILE A 41 -32.65 17.92 38.92
C ILE A 41 -32.10 16.49 38.90
N ASP A 42 -32.92 15.50 39.27
CA ASP A 42 -32.50 14.10 39.29
C ASP A 42 -32.21 13.57 37.87
N SER A 43 -32.98 13.96 36.85
CA SER A 43 -32.70 13.63 35.45
C SER A 43 -31.48 14.37 34.90
N GLY A 44 -31.28 15.64 35.28
CA GLY A 44 -30.11 16.42 34.88
C GLY A 44 -28.81 15.83 35.41
N ARG A 45 -28.81 15.41 36.69
CA ARG A 45 -27.69 14.67 37.30
C ARG A 45 -27.45 13.34 36.56
N GLY A 46 -28.49 12.55 36.31
CA GLY A 46 -28.36 11.28 35.59
C GLY A 46 -27.87 11.41 34.15
N TYR A 47 -28.23 12.49 33.45
CA TYR A 47 -27.74 12.76 32.10
C TYR A 47 -26.24 13.08 32.08
N VAL A 48 -25.76 13.92 33.01
CA VAL A 48 -24.32 14.22 33.14
C VAL A 48 -23.55 12.97 33.53
N ASP A 49 -24.05 12.22 34.51
CA ASP A 49 -23.45 10.97 34.99
C ASP A 49 -23.31 9.93 33.87
N ARG A 50 -24.32 9.78 33.01
CA ARG A 50 -24.27 8.92 31.81
C ARG A 50 -23.27 9.44 30.77
N ARG A 51 -23.19 10.75 30.55
CA ARG A 51 -22.29 11.36 29.56
C ARG A 51 -20.83 11.18 29.95
N ASP A 52 -20.50 11.44 31.22
CA ASP A 52 -19.14 11.27 31.76
C ASP A 52 -18.75 9.77 31.71
N GLN A 53 -19.67 8.86 32.08
CA GLN A 53 -19.48 7.40 31.92
C GLN A 53 -19.21 6.99 30.49
N GLN A 54 -19.99 7.45 29.50
CA GLN A 54 -19.80 7.09 28.09
C GLN A 54 -18.43 7.55 27.59
N ALA A 55 -18.06 8.82 27.82
CA ALA A 55 -16.77 9.34 27.40
C ALA A 55 -15.59 8.56 28.04
N ALA A 56 -15.72 8.13 29.29
CA ALA A 56 -14.70 7.33 29.97
C ALA A 56 -14.59 5.90 29.44
N VAL A 57 -15.70 5.23 29.08
CA VAL A 57 -15.62 3.88 28.46
C VAL A 57 -15.18 3.93 27.00
N ASP A 58 -15.60 4.95 26.22
CA ASP A 58 -15.14 5.17 24.85
C ASP A 58 -13.61 5.32 24.81
N ALA A 59 -13.06 6.18 25.70
CA ALA A 59 -11.63 6.39 25.80
C ALA A 59 -10.89 5.13 26.32
N ALA A 60 -11.43 4.47 27.35
CA ALA A 60 -10.81 3.27 27.93
C ALA A 60 -10.76 2.10 26.94
N ALA A 61 -11.86 1.79 26.25
CA ALA A 61 -11.91 0.75 25.23
C ALA A 61 -10.93 1.03 24.09
N LEU A 62 -10.91 2.25 23.55
CA LEU A 62 -9.96 2.64 22.49
C LEU A 62 -8.50 2.46 22.96
N SER A 63 -8.18 2.90 24.18
CA SER A 63 -6.82 2.77 24.72
C SER A 63 -6.41 1.33 25.01
N ALA A 64 -7.34 0.47 25.49
CA ALA A 64 -7.07 -0.96 25.66
C ALA A 64 -6.62 -1.55 24.32
N GLY A 65 -7.23 -1.07 23.24
CA GLY A 65 -6.87 -1.48 21.91
C GLY A 65 -5.45 -1.06 21.50
N ASP A 66 -5.16 0.24 21.55
CA ASP A 66 -3.84 0.82 21.22
C ASP A 66 -2.69 0.21 22.05
N TRP A 67 -2.88 0.00 23.35
CA TRP A 67 -1.88 -0.67 24.19
C TRP A 67 -1.70 -2.16 23.84
N TYR A 68 -2.75 -2.83 23.37
CA TYR A 68 -2.63 -4.21 22.90
C TYR A 68 -1.92 -4.30 21.55
N GLU A 69 -2.21 -3.38 20.62
CA GLU A 69 -1.49 -3.22 19.34
C GLU A 69 0.02 -3.12 19.54
N ASN A 70 0.46 -2.18 20.39
CA ASN A 70 1.88 -1.85 20.52
C ASN A 70 2.71 -2.89 21.29
N TYR A 71 2.09 -3.69 22.17
CA TYR A 71 2.82 -4.54 23.13
C TYR A 71 2.39 -6.02 23.15
N THR A 72 1.24 -6.38 22.54
CA THR A 72 0.66 -7.74 22.54
C THR A 72 0.39 -8.38 23.92
N ASP A 73 0.56 -7.60 25.00
CA ASP A 73 0.28 -8.02 26.39
C ASP A 73 -1.08 -7.48 26.84
N ILE A 74 -2.03 -8.41 26.98
CA ILE A 74 -3.38 -8.11 27.45
C ILE A 74 -3.39 -7.57 28.89
N ASN A 75 -2.51 -8.03 29.78
CA ASN A 75 -2.48 -7.55 31.15
C ASN A 75 -2.03 -6.08 31.19
N LEU A 76 -1.01 -5.73 30.40
CA LEU A 76 -0.56 -4.34 30.27
C LEU A 76 -1.67 -3.44 29.70
N SER A 77 -2.33 -3.89 28.62
CA SER A 77 -3.46 -3.19 27.99
C SER A 77 -4.60 -2.90 28.97
N ILE A 78 -5.04 -3.90 29.74
CA ILE A 78 -6.11 -3.75 30.74
C ILE A 78 -5.69 -2.80 31.86
N GLN A 79 -4.42 -2.84 32.33
CA GLN A 79 -3.95 -1.92 33.38
C GLN A 79 -3.94 -0.45 32.92
N GLN A 80 -3.46 -0.17 31.70
CA GLN A 80 -3.37 1.21 31.19
C GLN A 80 -4.74 1.82 30.89
N SER A 81 -5.64 1.03 30.31
CA SER A 81 -7.02 1.45 30.01
C SER A 81 -7.87 1.66 31.28
N VAL A 82 -7.68 0.84 32.32
CA VAL A 82 -8.30 1.05 33.64
C VAL A 82 -7.79 2.33 34.28
N ALA A 83 -6.49 2.64 34.17
CA ALA A 83 -5.93 3.90 34.67
C ALA A 83 -6.50 5.13 33.92
N LEU A 84 -6.74 5.00 32.60
CA LEU A 84 -7.42 6.03 31.81
C LEU A 84 -8.87 6.25 32.28
N TYR A 85 -9.66 5.18 32.39
CA TYR A 85 -11.02 5.21 32.94
C TYR A 85 -11.07 5.89 34.31
N GLN A 86 -10.16 5.52 35.22
CA GLN A 86 -10.07 6.10 36.56
C GLN A 86 -9.80 7.60 36.53
N ARG A 87 -8.90 8.06 35.65
CA ARG A 87 -8.57 9.48 35.50
C ARG A 87 -9.79 10.28 35.03
N ASP A 88 -10.49 9.77 34.02
CA ASP A 88 -11.59 10.49 33.38
C ASP A 88 -12.84 10.52 34.29
N MET A 89 -13.09 9.42 35.04
CA MET A 89 -14.11 9.36 36.11
C MET A 89 -13.68 9.98 37.45
N ARG A 90 -12.44 10.48 37.56
CA ARG A 90 -11.86 11.12 38.77
C ARG A 90 -11.77 10.20 40.01
N LEU A 91 -11.58 8.90 39.78
CA LEU A 91 -11.53 7.83 40.79
C LEU A 91 -10.11 7.66 41.37
N TYR A 92 -9.57 8.72 41.99
CA TYR A 92 -8.17 8.77 42.44
C TYR A 92 -7.77 7.77 43.54
N ASN A 93 -8.75 7.16 44.23
CA ASN A 93 -8.51 6.13 45.24
C ASN A 93 -8.21 4.75 44.63
N GLY A 94 -8.41 4.57 43.33
CA GLY A 94 -8.33 3.28 42.66
C GLY A 94 -9.47 2.33 43.04
N PRO A 95 -9.39 1.05 42.66
CA PRO A 95 -10.42 0.06 42.93
C PRO A 95 -10.51 -0.28 44.43
N ALA A 96 -11.70 -0.67 44.89
CA ALA A 96 -11.97 -1.06 46.28
C ALA A 96 -11.33 -2.41 46.70
N GLY A 97 -10.67 -3.11 45.78
CA GLY A 97 -9.99 -4.38 45.98
C GLY A 97 -9.30 -4.86 44.70
N ALA A 98 -8.71 -6.05 44.73
CA ALA A 98 -8.21 -6.69 43.51
C ALA A 98 -9.39 -6.97 42.54
N PRO A 99 -9.20 -6.84 41.22
CA PRO A 99 -10.24 -7.17 40.26
C PRO A 99 -10.59 -8.66 40.34
N ASN A 100 -11.87 -8.99 40.18
CA ASN A 100 -12.26 -10.36 39.90
C ASN A 100 -11.92 -10.66 38.44
N HIS A 101 -11.18 -11.74 38.18
CA HIS A 101 -10.79 -12.17 36.82
C HIS A 101 -11.31 -13.59 36.57
N THR A 102 -11.93 -13.80 35.41
CA THR A 102 -12.43 -15.10 34.97
C THR A 102 -12.12 -15.33 33.49
N PHE A 103 -11.70 -16.56 33.18
CA PHE A 103 -11.45 -17.03 31.81
C PHE A 103 -12.55 -18.00 31.35
N ALA A 104 -12.97 -17.88 30.09
CA ALA A 104 -13.94 -18.77 29.44
C ALA A 104 -13.57 -19.03 27.97
N LEU A 105 -14.15 -20.08 27.39
CA LEU A 105 -14.11 -20.33 25.95
C LEU A 105 -15.51 -20.12 25.36
N VAL A 106 -15.64 -19.15 24.46
CA VAL A 106 -16.92 -18.68 23.91
C VAL A 106 -17.03 -18.92 22.39
N GLY A 107 -18.14 -18.49 21.80
CA GLY A 107 -18.47 -18.70 20.38
C GLY A 107 -19.17 -20.04 20.11
N PRO A 108 -19.66 -20.27 18.87
CA PRO A 108 -20.48 -21.43 18.51
C PRO A 108 -19.81 -22.80 18.73
N THR A 109 -18.49 -22.81 18.77
CA THR A 109 -17.61 -23.99 18.91
C THR A 109 -16.80 -23.99 20.21
N SER A 110 -17.04 -23.04 21.13
CA SER A 110 -16.22 -22.84 22.34
C SER A 110 -14.71 -22.77 22.04
N SER A 111 -14.35 -21.97 21.02
CA SER A 111 -12.99 -21.87 20.47
C SER A 111 -12.38 -20.46 20.53
N LEU A 112 -13.11 -19.49 21.11
CA LEU A 112 -12.64 -18.13 21.32
C LEU A 112 -12.26 -17.93 22.80
N PRO A 113 -10.98 -17.74 23.14
CA PRO A 113 -10.56 -17.33 24.48
C PRO A 113 -11.22 -16.00 24.88
N GLN A 114 -11.85 -15.95 26.04
CA GLN A 114 -12.44 -14.74 26.60
C GLN A 114 -12.00 -14.56 28.06
N ASP A 115 -11.42 -13.41 28.34
CA ASP A 115 -11.08 -12.96 29.68
C ASP A 115 -12.07 -11.87 30.13
N THR A 116 -12.47 -11.90 31.40
CA THR A 116 -13.36 -10.88 31.98
C THR A 116 -12.78 -10.37 33.28
N TRP A 117 -12.68 -9.05 33.42
CA TRP A 117 -12.28 -8.37 34.66
C TRP A 117 -13.42 -7.53 35.21
N ILE A 118 -13.63 -7.57 36.52
CA ILE A 118 -14.61 -6.72 37.21
C ILE A 118 -13.89 -5.90 38.29
N TYR A 119 -13.92 -4.58 38.12
CA TYR A 119 -13.39 -3.59 39.05
C TYR A 119 -14.54 -2.86 39.74
N SER A 120 -14.60 -2.94 41.07
CA SER A 120 -15.55 -2.18 41.88
C SER A 120 -14.86 -1.01 42.57
N TYR A 121 -15.53 0.13 42.68
CA TYR A 121 -15.00 1.36 43.28
C TYR A 121 -15.84 1.79 44.51
N ASN A 122 -15.20 2.40 45.51
CA ASN A 122 -15.88 2.83 46.74
C ASN A 122 -16.92 3.92 46.49
N GLU A 123 -16.74 4.67 45.40
CA GLU A 123 -17.57 5.73 44.89
C GLU A 123 -18.88 5.21 44.24
N GLY A 124 -19.08 3.89 44.16
CA GLY A 124 -20.33 3.26 43.70
C GLY A 124 -20.34 2.82 42.23
N TYR A 125 -19.21 2.94 41.54
CA TYR A 125 -19.01 2.47 40.16
C TYR A 125 -18.57 1.00 40.13
N THR A 126 -19.02 0.27 39.11
CA THR A 126 -18.48 -1.03 38.72
C THR A 126 -18.16 -0.99 37.24
N LEU A 127 -16.89 -1.23 36.89
CA LEU A 127 -16.41 -1.41 35.53
C LEU A 127 -16.22 -2.91 35.27
N THR A 128 -16.94 -3.43 34.29
CA THR A 128 -16.76 -4.76 33.72
C THR A 128 -16.05 -4.62 32.39
N ILE A 129 -14.99 -5.39 32.19
CA ILE A 129 -14.22 -5.45 30.95
C ILE A 129 -14.26 -6.88 30.44
N VAL A 130 -14.66 -7.08 29.19
CA VAL A 130 -14.63 -8.37 28.51
C VAL A 130 -13.67 -8.25 27.33
N ALA A 131 -12.57 -9.01 27.36
CA ALA A 131 -11.64 -9.10 26.23
C ALA A 131 -11.80 -10.47 25.58
N THR A 132 -12.26 -10.50 24.33
CA THR A 132 -12.41 -11.73 23.55
C THR A 132 -11.33 -11.78 22.49
N ASN A 133 -10.51 -12.83 22.52
CA ASN A 133 -9.64 -13.18 21.41
C ASN A 133 -10.51 -13.73 20.27
N THR A 134 -10.81 -12.86 19.31
CA THR A 134 -11.58 -13.15 18.10
C THR A 134 -10.70 -13.69 16.97
N GLN A 135 -9.51 -14.19 17.34
CA GLN A 135 -8.48 -14.77 16.49
C GLN A 135 -7.94 -13.76 15.48
N PHE A 136 -8.40 -13.82 14.23
CA PHE A 136 -7.92 -12.97 13.14
C PHE A 136 -8.31 -11.48 13.32
N ASN A 137 -9.53 -11.25 13.84
CA ASN A 137 -10.00 -9.92 14.27
C ASN A 137 -9.22 -9.40 15.50
N GLY A 138 -8.22 -10.14 15.99
CA GLY A 138 -7.40 -9.87 17.16
C GLY A 138 -8.22 -9.87 18.45
N TYR A 139 -8.14 -8.80 19.23
CA TYR A 139 -8.89 -8.69 20.49
C TYR A 139 -10.03 -7.67 20.38
N GLU A 140 -11.22 -8.14 20.73
CA GLU A 140 -12.40 -7.31 20.97
C GLU A 140 -12.45 -6.98 22.47
N PHE A 141 -12.55 -5.69 22.81
CA PHE A 141 -12.56 -5.19 24.18
C PHE A 141 -13.88 -4.44 24.47
N GLU A 142 -14.81 -5.08 25.17
CA GLU A 142 -16.04 -4.45 25.66
C GLU A 142 -15.83 -3.87 27.06
N TYR A 143 -16.06 -2.57 27.23
CA TYR A 143 -16.01 -1.84 28.50
C TYR A 143 -17.43 -1.42 28.87
N THR A 144 -18.00 -2.08 29.88
CA THR A 144 -19.31 -1.75 30.44
C THR A 144 -19.14 -1.17 31.84
N THR A 145 -19.51 0.10 32.02
CA THR A 145 -19.57 0.76 33.34
C THR A 145 -21.00 0.87 33.85
N THR A 146 -21.16 0.74 35.16
CA THR A 146 -22.44 0.92 35.86
C THR A 146 -22.26 1.72 37.15
N HIS A 147 -23.24 2.57 37.47
CA HIS A 147 -23.29 3.42 38.66
C HIS A 147 -24.71 3.51 39.21
N ASN A 148 -24.89 3.31 40.51
CA ASN A 148 -26.18 3.46 41.18
C ASN A 148 -26.35 4.89 41.75
N LEU A 149 -26.72 5.84 40.89
CA LEU A 149 -26.87 7.24 41.27
C LEU A 149 -27.96 7.42 42.35
N PRO A 150 -27.63 7.98 43.54
CA PRO A 150 -28.63 8.31 44.55
C PRO A 150 -29.47 9.52 44.12
N LEU A 151 -30.79 9.28 44.03
CA LEU A 151 -31.79 10.28 43.66
C LEU A 151 -32.13 11.14 44.88
N ALA A 152 -32.23 12.45 44.72
CA ALA A 152 -32.40 13.37 45.85
C ALA A 152 -33.88 13.70 46.12
N PHE A 153 -34.67 13.92 45.07
CA PHE A 153 -36.03 14.44 45.20
C PHE A 153 -37.10 13.37 45.03
N ILE A 154 -36.91 12.40 44.13
CA ILE A 154 -37.95 11.37 43.90
C ILE A 154 -38.21 10.49 45.13
N GLN A 155 -37.22 10.36 46.03
CA GLN A 155 -37.35 9.66 47.31
C GLN A 155 -38.43 10.27 48.22
N ILE A 156 -38.59 11.60 48.18
CA ILE A 156 -39.58 12.33 48.99
C ILE A 156 -41.01 11.96 48.59
N PHE A 157 -41.21 11.59 47.32
CA PHE A 157 -42.48 11.14 46.77
C PHE A 157 -42.67 9.61 46.83
N GLY A 158 -41.81 8.89 47.55
CA GLY A 158 -41.88 7.43 47.70
C GLY A 158 -41.34 6.64 46.50
N GLY A 159 -40.60 7.29 45.60
CA GLY A 159 -39.92 6.64 44.48
C GLY A 159 -38.68 5.84 44.88
N SER A 160 -37.99 5.26 43.88
CA SER A 160 -36.73 4.54 44.09
C SER A 160 -35.66 5.43 44.75
N ARG A 161 -34.78 4.82 45.57
CA ARG A 161 -33.66 5.53 46.21
C ARG A 161 -32.48 5.74 45.27
N THR A 162 -32.31 4.86 44.30
CA THR A 162 -31.26 4.93 43.29
C THR A 162 -31.83 4.68 41.90
N VAL A 163 -31.11 5.12 40.87
CA VAL A 163 -31.30 4.67 39.49
C VAL A 163 -29.98 4.05 39.01
N PRO A 164 -30.00 2.86 38.39
CA PRO A 164 -28.83 2.33 37.71
C PRO A 164 -28.62 3.14 36.42
N ILE A 165 -27.43 3.68 36.27
CA ILE A 165 -26.93 4.30 35.04
C ILE A 165 -25.80 3.40 34.55
N GLY A 166 -25.66 3.29 33.24
CA GLY A 166 -24.55 2.55 32.65
C GLY A 166 -24.31 2.96 31.20
N ALA A 167 -23.08 2.75 30.78
CA ALA A 167 -22.59 2.99 29.43
C ALA A 167 -21.71 1.80 29.02
N THR A 168 -21.75 1.46 27.74
CA THR A 168 -20.94 0.41 27.14
C THR A 168 -20.24 0.99 25.91
N ALA A 169 -18.99 0.61 25.71
CA ALA A 169 -18.23 0.87 24.51
C ALA A 169 -17.43 -0.38 24.16
N THR A 170 -17.40 -0.76 22.89
CA THR A 170 -16.59 -1.87 22.41
C THR A 170 -15.54 -1.32 21.46
N SER A 171 -14.28 -1.71 21.65
CA SER A 171 -13.24 -1.53 20.66
C SER A 171 -12.83 -2.87 20.06
N ILE A 172 -12.27 -2.82 18.87
CA ILE A 172 -11.67 -3.99 18.23
C ILE A 172 -10.25 -3.64 17.76
N VAL A 173 -9.31 -4.53 18.06
CA VAL A 173 -7.93 -4.51 17.61
C VAL A 173 -7.74 -5.65 16.64
N GLY A 174 -7.68 -5.36 15.34
CA GLY A 174 -7.16 -6.33 14.40
C GLY A 174 -5.74 -6.74 14.80
N ASN A 175 -5.37 -8.00 14.58
CA ASN A 175 -3.96 -8.37 14.69
C ASN A 175 -3.17 -7.51 13.70
N GLN A 176 -2.30 -6.64 14.22
CA GLN A 176 -1.58 -5.59 13.48
C GLN A 176 -0.67 -6.12 12.34
N ARG A 177 -0.55 -7.45 12.21
CA ARG A 177 0.21 -8.15 11.18
C ARG A 177 -0.64 -8.81 10.08
N GLN A 178 -1.98 -8.76 10.16
CA GLN A 178 -2.84 -9.59 9.31
C GLN A 178 -4.09 -8.84 8.85
N THR A 179 -3.95 -8.05 7.78
CA THR A 179 -4.98 -8.06 6.72
C THR A 179 -4.72 -9.34 5.89
N PRO A 180 -5.75 -10.12 5.50
CA PRO A 180 -5.52 -11.46 4.94
C PRO A 180 -5.03 -11.33 3.49
N ALA A 181 -4.40 -12.37 2.95
CA ALA A 181 -4.02 -12.41 1.54
C ALA A 181 -5.25 -12.22 0.63
N LEU A 182 -6.37 -12.84 1.03
CA LEU A 182 -7.67 -12.70 0.39
C LEU A 182 -8.76 -12.46 1.45
N LEU A 183 -9.53 -11.38 1.31
CA LEU A 183 -10.76 -11.11 2.05
C LEU A 183 -11.97 -11.03 1.10
N THR A 184 -12.99 -11.85 1.36
CA THR A 184 -14.32 -11.65 0.78
C THR A 184 -15.33 -11.20 1.85
N LEU A 185 -15.93 -10.04 1.61
CA LEU A 185 -16.83 -9.37 2.57
C LEU A 185 -18.27 -9.90 2.53
N SER A 186 -18.65 -10.62 1.48
CA SER A 186 -20.01 -11.16 1.30
C SER A 186 -20.31 -12.33 2.24
N ASN A 187 -21.48 -12.29 2.89
CA ASN A 187 -22.00 -13.35 3.77
C ASN A 187 -22.63 -14.53 3.00
N GLN A 188 -22.40 -14.65 1.69
CA GLN A 188 -23.08 -15.61 0.82
C GLN A 188 -22.43 -17.01 0.80
N SER A 189 -23.16 -17.99 0.25
CA SER A 189 -22.61 -19.32 -0.02
C SER A 189 -21.51 -19.27 -1.09
N CYS A 190 -20.36 -19.88 -0.85
CA CYS A 190 -19.18 -19.82 -1.76
C CYS A 190 -18.72 -18.40 -2.11
N ALA A 191 -18.77 -17.47 -1.16
CA ALA A 191 -18.29 -16.10 -1.35
C ALA A 191 -16.79 -16.04 -1.67
N THR A 192 -16.01 -16.97 -1.11
CA THR A 192 -14.68 -17.35 -1.61
C THR A 192 -14.77 -18.71 -2.29
N ASN A 193 -14.37 -18.79 -3.56
CA ASN A 193 -14.31 -20.01 -4.35
C ASN A 193 -12.89 -20.17 -4.92
N LEU A 194 -12.13 -21.13 -4.41
CA LEU A 194 -10.75 -21.42 -4.83
C LEU A 194 -10.71 -22.83 -5.41
N THR A 195 -10.91 -22.97 -6.73
CA THR A 195 -11.02 -24.28 -7.39
C THR A 195 -10.32 -24.29 -8.74
N GLY A 196 -9.52 -25.31 -9.05
CA GLY A 196 -8.68 -25.32 -10.25
C GLY A 196 -8.27 -26.71 -10.71
N SER A 197 -7.80 -26.81 -11.96
CA SER A 197 -7.23 -28.05 -12.51
C SER A 197 -5.71 -28.16 -12.31
N ALA A 198 -5.08 -27.11 -11.81
CA ALA A 198 -3.66 -27.00 -11.51
C ALA A 198 -3.46 -26.52 -10.06
N GLN A 199 -2.21 -26.53 -9.58
CA GLN A 199 -1.84 -26.05 -8.25
C GLN A 199 -2.11 -24.55 -8.12
N LEU A 200 -2.97 -24.17 -7.17
CA LEU A 200 -3.22 -22.78 -6.78
C LEU A 200 -2.50 -22.52 -5.46
N THR A 201 -1.55 -21.59 -5.41
CA THR A 201 -0.82 -21.27 -4.18
C THR A 201 -1.27 -19.94 -3.59
N VAL A 202 -1.63 -19.90 -2.31
CA VAL A 202 -1.83 -18.65 -1.57
C VAL A 202 -0.81 -18.58 -0.44
N LEU A 203 -0.03 -17.49 -0.39
CA LEU A 203 0.83 -17.16 0.76
C LEU A 203 0.12 -16.10 1.62
N GLY A 204 -0.07 -16.41 2.90
CA GLY A 204 -0.90 -15.66 3.83
C GLY A 204 -2.33 -16.23 3.95
N ASP A 205 -3.09 -15.69 4.90
CA ASP A 205 -4.39 -16.23 5.30
C ASP A 205 -5.50 -15.93 4.27
N VAL A 206 -6.43 -16.87 4.07
CA VAL A 206 -7.65 -16.67 3.28
C VAL A 206 -8.84 -16.47 4.22
N TYR A 207 -9.62 -15.39 4.03
CA TYR A 207 -10.77 -15.08 4.87
C TYR A 207 -12.05 -14.86 4.05
N THR A 208 -13.16 -15.41 4.53
CA THR A 208 -14.50 -15.11 4.02
C THR A 208 -15.53 -14.94 5.14
N ASN A 209 -16.33 -13.89 5.04
CA ASN A 209 -17.50 -13.70 5.90
C ASN A 209 -18.64 -14.69 5.60
N GLY A 210 -18.67 -15.19 4.36
CA GLY A 210 -19.64 -16.16 3.88
C GLY A 210 -19.15 -17.58 4.12
N THR A 211 -19.16 -18.41 3.09
CA THR A 211 -18.51 -19.74 3.14
C THR A 211 -17.42 -19.88 2.09
N ALA A 212 -16.36 -20.58 2.47
CA ALA A 212 -15.26 -20.95 1.57
C ALA A 212 -15.60 -22.27 0.86
N CYS A 213 -15.45 -22.29 -0.46
CA CYS A 213 -15.65 -23.44 -1.32
C CYS A 213 -14.36 -23.73 -2.09
N LEU A 214 -13.58 -24.65 -1.56
CA LEU A 214 -12.22 -24.99 -1.97
C LEU A 214 -12.16 -26.41 -2.56
N ASP A 215 -11.11 -26.72 -3.31
CA ASP A 215 -10.74 -28.09 -3.69
C ASP A 215 -9.35 -28.49 -3.19
N SER A 216 -8.95 -29.73 -3.47
CA SER A 216 -7.68 -30.30 -3.00
C SER A 216 -6.44 -29.84 -3.78
N ASN A 217 -6.60 -28.96 -4.77
CA ASN A 217 -5.51 -28.39 -5.56
C ASN A 217 -5.09 -27.01 -5.04
N LEU A 218 -5.81 -26.47 -4.05
CA LEU A 218 -5.36 -25.32 -3.26
C LEU A 218 -4.23 -25.75 -2.31
N HIS A 219 -3.10 -25.07 -2.45
CA HIS A 219 -1.94 -25.12 -1.57
C HIS A 219 -1.89 -23.81 -0.77
N GLU A 220 -2.15 -23.89 0.53
CA GLU A 220 -2.33 -22.71 1.38
C GLU A 220 -1.18 -22.61 2.40
N ALA A 221 -0.41 -21.53 2.28
CA ALA A 221 0.67 -21.16 3.19
C ALA A 221 0.17 -20.07 4.16
N GLY A 222 -0.89 -20.44 4.90
CA GLY A 222 -1.69 -19.59 5.76
C GLY A 222 -2.90 -20.35 6.29
N ASN A 223 -3.77 -19.67 7.04
CA ASN A 223 -5.00 -20.24 7.58
C ASN A 223 -6.22 -19.87 6.73
N CYS A 224 -7.11 -20.84 6.51
CA CYS A 224 -8.42 -20.61 5.91
C CYS A 224 -9.45 -20.32 6.99
N TYR A 225 -10.03 -19.13 6.95
CA TYR A 225 -11.14 -18.71 7.78
C TYR A 225 -12.41 -18.64 6.96
N GLY A 226 -13.49 -19.23 7.46
CA GLY A 226 -14.79 -19.08 6.83
C GLY A 226 -15.96 -19.34 7.77
N GLY A 227 -17.12 -18.76 7.44
CA GLY A 227 -18.36 -18.99 8.18
C GLY A 227 -18.82 -20.45 8.15
N ALA A 228 -19.83 -20.75 8.98
CA ALA A 228 -20.33 -22.12 9.18
C ALA A 228 -20.76 -22.78 7.86
N GLY A 229 -20.18 -23.94 7.55
CA GLY A 229 -20.40 -24.67 6.29
C GLY A 229 -19.25 -24.56 5.27
N SER A 230 -18.21 -23.77 5.56
CA SER A 230 -16.97 -23.72 4.77
C SER A 230 -16.23 -25.05 4.78
N ASN A 231 -15.57 -25.42 3.67
CA ASN A 231 -14.82 -26.67 3.53
C ASN A 231 -13.28 -26.48 3.59
N CYS A 232 -12.79 -25.54 4.43
CA CYS A 232 -11.36 -25.26 4.62
C CYS A 232 -10.49 -26.53 4.81
N ASN A 233 -11.03 -27.58 5.43
CA ASN A 233 -10.35 -28.86 5.64
C ASN A 233 -9.98 -29.65 4.37
N VAL A 234 -10.32 -29.16 3.17
CA VAL A 234 -10.01 -29.79 1.88
C VAL A 234 -8.69 -29.26 1.29
N ALA A 235 -8.24 -28.07 1.71
CA ALA A 235 -6.99 -27.45 1.26
C ALA A 235 -5.75 -28.23 1.73
N GLN A 236 -4.64 -28.12 0.99
CA GLN A 236 -3.33 -28.63 1.41
C GLN A 236 -2.54 -27.52 2.12
N TYR A 237 -2.38 -27.62 3.43
CA TYR A 237 -1.64 -26.63 4.21
C TYR A 237 -0.13 -26.84 4.10
N TYR A 238 0.55 -25.85 3.53
CA TYR A 238 2.00 -25.81 3.34
C TYR A 238 2.70 -25.17 4.55
N CYS A 239 3.99 -25.49 4.71
CA CYS A 239 4.86 -24.87 5.69
C CYS A 239 5.34 -23.50 5.21
N TYR A 240 5.32 -22.51 6.10
CA TYR A 240 5.71 -21.13 5.82
C TYR A 240 6.35 -20.44 7.03
N ASN A 241 7.06 -19.34 6.80
CA ASN A 241 7.54 -18.44 7.85
C ASN A 241 7.46 -16.97 7.41
N SER A 242 7.87 -16.04 8.27
CA SER A 242 7.76 -14.60 8.02
C SER A 242 8.95 -13.98 7.27
N THR A 243 9.77 -14.77 6.59
CA THR A 243 10.92 -14.27 5.79
C THR A 243 10.42 -13.83 4.41
N PRO A 244 10.68 -12.59 3.95
CA PRO A 244 10.34 -12.18 2.60
C PRO A 244 10.99 -13.08 1.54
N GLY A 245 10.25 -13.45 0.50
CA GLY A 245 10.73 -14.37 -0.54
C GLY A 245 10.87 -15.84 -0.10
N PHE A 246 10.32 -16.22 1.05
CA PHE A 246 10.26 -17.61 1.47
C PHE A 246 9.36 -18.43 0.53
N VAL A 247 9.84 -19.61 0.12
CA VAL A 247 9.13 -20.51 -0.80
C VAL A 247 8.36 -21.56 0.00
N PRO A 248 7.01 -21.57 -0.01
CA PRO A 248 6.23 -22.55 0.72
C PRO A 248 6.49 -23.98 0.25
N TYR A 249 6.57 -24.92 1.19
CA TYR A 249 6.82 -26.33 0.88
C TYR A 249 5.87 -27.27 1.65
N ALA A 250 5.66 -28.49 1.13
CA ALA A 250 4.76 -29.45 1.73
C ALA A 250 5.30 -30.01 3.07
N PRO A 251 4.45 -30.24 4.09
CA PRO A 251 4.86 -30.76 5.39
C PRO A 251 5.55 -32.14 5.31
N PRO A 252 6.40 -32.52 6.29
CA PRO A 252 6.56 -31.91 7.62
C PRO A 252 7.44 -30.66 7.64
N CYS A 253 7.10 -29.70 8.51
CA CYS A 253 7.83 -28.43 8.63
C CYS A 253 9.16 -28.59 9.39
N LEU A 254 10.14 -27.78 8.97
CA LEU A 254 11.44 -27.62 9.61
C LEU A 254 11.31 -26.75 10.88
N PRO A 255 12.26 -26.84 11.84
CA PRO A 255 12.24 -26.01 13.04
C PRO A 255 12.32 -24.52 12.71
N GLY A 256 11.26 -23.77 13.06
CA GLY A 256 11.12 -22.33 12.78
C GLY A 256 9.97 -22.02 11.82
N ASP A 257 9.52 -23.01 11.05
CA ASP A 257 8.40 -22.86 10.10
C ASP A 257 7.08 -23.33 10.74
N THR A 258 5.97 -22.76 10.28
CA THR A 258 4.61 -23.02 10.77
C THR A 258 3.76 -23.63 9.66
N GLN A 259 2.84 -24.54 10.01
CA GLN A 259 1.82 -25.04 9.08
C GLN A 259 0.49 -24.36 9.38
N GLY A 260 -0.22 -23.93 8.32
CA GLY A 260 -1.57 -23.38 8.43
C GLY A 260 -2.65 -24.42 8.77
N THR A 261 -3.87 -23.96 9.03
CA THR A 261 -5.03 -24.80 9.29
C THR A 261 -6.36 -24.13 8.90
N GLY A 262 -7.42 -24.94 8.80
CA GLY A 262 -8.79 -24.46 8.59
C GLY A 262 -9.48 -24.08 9.90
N ILE A 263 -10.12 -22.92 9.93
CA ILE A 263 -10.81 -22.34 11.08
C ILE A 263 -12.27 -22.04 10.67
N VAL A 264 -13.18 -22.90 11.13
CA VAL A 264 -14.61 -22.86 10.78
C VAL A 264 -15.45 -23.20 12.02
N PRO A 265 -16.43 -22.37 12.43
CA PRO A 265 -16.77 -21.07 11.87
C PRO A 265 -15.82 -19.95 12.34
N ALA A 266 -15.41 -19.08 11.42
CA ALA A 266 -14.79 -17.80 11.74
C ALA A 266 -15.85 -16.72 12.04
N PRO A 267 -15.50 -15.63 12.76
CA PRO A 267 -16.27 -14.39 12.80
C PRO A 267 -16.45 -13.73 11.42
N THR A 268 -17.12 -12.58 11.37
CA THR A 268 -17.15 -11.72 10.18
C THR A 268 -16.18 -10.56 10.32
N LEU A 269 -15.40 -10.24 9.30
CA LEU A 269 -14.64 -8.99 9.20
C LEU A 269 -15.52 -7.90 8.58
N PRO A 270 -15.72 -6.75 9.25
CA PRO A 270 -16.23 -5.55 8.59
C PRO A 270 -15.25 -5.03 7.52
N ASP A 271 -15.75 -4.24 6.57
CA ASP A 271 -14.92 -3.51 5.60
C ASP A 271 -13.85 -2.66 6.34
N PRO A 272 -12.56 -2.77 5.94
CA PRO A 272 -11.51 -1.86 6.42
C PRO A 272 -11.81 -0.38 6.14
N GLY A 273 -12.52 -0.06 5.06
CA GLY A 273 -12.92 1.32 4.74
C GLY A 273 -11.78 2.18 4.20
N PHE A 274 -10.81 1.59 3.50
CA PHE A 274 -9.69 2.32 2.90
C PHE A 274 -10.17 3.38 1.88
N LEU A 275 -9.38 4.45 1.73
CA LEU A 275 -9.69 5.62 0.92
C LEU A 275 -8.58 5.91 -0.10
N ALA A 276 -8.97 6.28 -1.33
CA ALA A 276 -8.07 6.81 -2.36
C ALA A 276 -8.01 8.34 -2.31
N THR A 277 -7.37 8.89 -1.27
CA THR A 277 -7.33 10.34 -1.01
C THR A 277 -6.69 11.15 -2.15
N SER A 278 -5.68 10.58 -2.82
CA SER A 278 -4.92 11.29 -3.84
C SER A 278 -5.59 11.36 -5.21
N ALA A 279 -6.67 10.59 -5.46
CA ALA A 279 -7.34 10.55 -6.76
C ALA A 279 -7.85 11.94 -7.22
N GLY A 280 -8.27 12.80 -6.28
CA GLY A 280 -8.75 14.16 -6.56
C GLY A 280 -7.69 15.13 -7.11
N TYR A 281 -6.40 14.76 -7.11
CA TYR A 281 -5.30 15.58 -7.64
C TYR A 281 -4.89 15.22 -9.08
N TYR A 282 -5.44 14.15 -9.65
CA TYR A 282 -5.13 13.65 -11.00
C TYR A 282 -6.36 13.73 -11.91
N THR A 283 -6.84 14.96 -12.15
CA THR A 283 -8.09 15.27 -12.90
C THR A 283 -7.86 15.76 -14.33
N ASN A 284 -6.63 15.68 -14.85
CA ASN A 284 -6.35 15.99 -16.25
C ASN A 284 -6.93 14.88 -17.14
N ASN A 285 -7.70 15.24 -18.17
CA ASN A 285 -8.18 14.27 -19.14
C ASN A 285 -7.04 13.83 -20.07
N GLU A 286 -6.62 12.58 -19.94
CA GLU A 286 -5.55 11.96 -20.71
C GLU A 286 -6.10 10.96 -21.74
N ALA A 287 -5.25 10.50 -22.66
CA ALA A 287 -5.63 9.54 -23.70
C ALA A 287 -4.50 8.55 -24.00
N TYR A 288 -4.85 7.28 -24.20
CA TYR A 288 -3.90 6.28 -24.66
C TYR A 288 -3.65 6.46 -26.17
N GLY A 289 -2.41 6.75 -26.55
CA GLY A 289 -1.99 6.91 -27.93
C GLY A 289 -0.81 6.00 -28.23
N GLN A 290 -1.07 4.87 -28.88
CA GLN A 290 -0.05 3.88 -29.22
C GLN A 290 1.15 4.54 -29.93
N TRP A 291 2.36 4.25 -29.46
CA TRP A 291 3.63 4.71 -30.06
C TRP A 291 3.91 6.22 -29.99
N ASN A 292 3.35 6.95 -29.01
CA ASN A 292 3.62 8.38 -28.86
C ASN A 292 5.12 8.75 -28.60
N ARG A 293 5.99 7.78 -28.23
CA ARG A 293 7.46 7.94 -28.18
C ARG A 293 8.21 7.25 -29.33
N GLY A 294 7.49 6.65 -30.29
CA GLY A 294 8.03 5.96 -31.47
C GLY A 294 8.09 4.44 -31.35
N THR A 295 8.67 3.90 -30.28
CA THR A 295 8.82 2.44 -30.02
C THR A 295 8.22 1.98 -28.69
N TRP A 296 7.54 2.88 -27.99
CA TRP A 296 6.73 2.62 -26.81
C TRP A 296 5.77 3.81 -26.61
N THR A 297 4.89 3.69 -25.64
CA THR A 297 3.86 4.68 -25.29
C THR A 297 4.12 5.23 -23.89
N GLU A 298 4.33 6.53 -23.72
CA GLU A 298 4.36 7.19 -22.41
C GLU A 298 2.93 7.56 -22.01
N MET A 299 2.46 7.03 -20.88
CA MET A 299 1.16 7.33 -20.30
C MET A 299 1.34 8.26 -19.09
N ARG A 300 0.45 9.23 -18.94
CA ARG A 300 0.45 10.21 -17.85
C ARG A 300 -0.70 9.93 -16.90
N PRO A 301 -0.55 10.17 -15.59
CA PRO A 301 -1.64 10.01 -14.65
C PRO A 301 -2.74 11.05 -14.90
N GLY A 302 -3.99 10.65 -14.70
CA GLY A 302 -5.15 11.45 -15.08
C GLY A 302 -6.39 10.60 -15.33
N GLU A 303 -7.40 11.22 -15.92
CA GLU A 303 -8.68 10.62 -16.28
C GLU A 303 -8.65 10.09 -17.72
N TYR A 304 -8.83 8.77 -17.87
CA TYR A 304 -8.90 8.09 -19.16
C TYR A 304 -10.35 7.77 -19.50
N ALA A 305 -10.91 8.50 -20.47
CA ALA A 305 -12.30 8.33 -20.90
C ALA A 305 -12.61 6.92 -21.42
N ASN A 306 -11.68 6.31 -22.16
CA ASN A 306 -11.69 4.91 -22.56
C ASN A 306 -10.25 4.40 -22.56
N PHE A 307 -9.96 3.26 -21.93
CA PHE A 307 -8.66 2.61 -22.01
C PHE A 307 -8.80 1.18 -22.53
N HIS A 308 -8.06 0.87 -23.60
CA HIS A 308 -7.97 -0.48 -24.14
C HIS A 308 -6.55 -0.73 -24.67
N LEU A 309 -5.79 -1.56 -23.96
CA LEU A 309 -4.52 -2.10 -24.43
C LEU A 309 -4.81 -3.16 -25.52
N SER A 310 -5.06 -2.65 -26.73
CA SER A 310 -5.40 -3.38 -27.95
C SER A 310 -4.30 -3.23 -29.01
N GLY A 311 -4.00 -4.30 -29.75
CA GLY A 311 -2.96 -4.29 -30.78
C GLY A 311 -2.54 -5.67 -31.25
N GLY A 312 -2.66 -5.94 -32.56
CA GLY A 312 -2.18 -7.18 -33.20
C GLY A 312 -0.69 -7.13 -33.61
N SER A 313 0.07 -6.20 -33.03
CA SER A 313 1.51 -6.04 -33.22
C SER A 313 2.08 -5.51 -31.90
N ALA A 314 3.20 -6.09 -31.47
CA ALA A 314 3.69 -5.91 -30.10
C ALA A 314 3.82 -4.44 -29.72
N SER A 315 3.27 -4.01 -28.58
CA SER A 315 3.32 -2.60 -28.14
C SER A 315 3.40 -2.40 -26.64
N CYS A 316 4.38 -1.62 -26.21
CA CYS A 316 4.63 -1.35 -24.79
C CYS A 316 4.16 0.03 -24.36
N ALA A 317 3.78 0.12 -23.09
CA ALA A 317 3.35 1.33 -22.44
C ALA A 317 4.04 1.49 -21.07
N PHE A 318 4.68 2.64 -20.87
CA PHE A 318 5.25 3.06 -19.61
C PHE A 318 4.26 3.99 -18.90
N LEU A 319 4.03 3.76 -17.61
CA LEU A 319 3.18 4.58 -16.75
C LEU A 319 4.04 5.53 -15.92
N ASP A 320 3.83 6.83 -16.11
CA ASP A 320 4.29 7.87 -15.19
C ASP A 320 3.65 7.68 -13.79
N PRO A 321 4.31 8.06 -12.68
CA PRO A 321 3.76 7.93 -11.33
C PRO A 321 2.48 8.75 -11.15
N GLY A 322 1.48 8.18 -10.46
CA GLY A 322 0.24 8.90 -10.17
C GLY A 322 -0.99 8.02 -10.12
N VAL A 323 -2.16 8.66 -10.09
CA VAL A 323 -3.46 7.96 -10.15
C VAL A 323 -3.98 7.95 -11.59
N TYR A 324 -4.42 6.78 -12.03
CA TYR A 324 -5.04 6.54 -13.34
C TYR A 324 -6.52 6.25 -13.14
N THR A 325 -7.36 7.26 -13.41
CA THR A 325 -8.81 7.17 -13.27
C THR A 325 -9.42 6.65 -14.56
N PHE A 326 -9.80 5.38 -14.60
CA PHE A 326 -10.41 4.77 -15.77
C PHE A 326 -11.92 5.06 -15.77
N LEU A 327 -12.38 6.06 -16.50
CA LEU A 327 -13.80 6.46 -16.51
C LEU A 327 -14.68 5.45 -17.26
N GLY A 328 -14.18 4.91 -18.37
CA GLY A 328 -14.88 3.92 -19.22
C GLY A 328 -14.43 2.48 -19.02
N GLY A 329 -13.75 2.19 -17.91
CA GLY A 329 -13.13 0.89 -17.63
C GLY A 329 -11.71 0.71 -18.17
N TYR A 330 -11.09 -0.37 -17.72
CA TYR A 330 -9.78 -0.86 -18.17
C TYR A 330 -9.99 -2.15 -18.96
N SER A 331 -9.50 -2.19 -20.20
CA SER A 331 -9.47 -3.38 -21.04
C SER A 331 -8.03 -3.71 -21.47
N SER A 332 -7.64 -4.98 -21.41
CA SER A 332 -6.34 -5.45 -21.89
C SER A 332 -6.46 -6.84 -22.51
N ASP A 333 -6.23 -6.98 -23.82
CA ASP A 333 -6.42 -8.24 -24.57
C ASP A 333 -5.41 -8.49 -25.71
N ALA A 334 -4.43 -7.59 -25.89
CA ALA A 334 -3.47 -7.64 -26.97
C ALA A 334 -2.28 -8.57 -26.72
N ASN A 335 -2.18 -9.64 -27.51
CA ASN A 335 -0.99 -10.48 -27.56
C ASN A 335 0.23 -9.66 -28.05
N GLY A 336 1.36 -9.77 -27.35
CA GLY A 336 2.53 -8.92 -27.59
C GLY A 336 2.44 -7.53 -26.96
N SER A 337 1.43 -7.21 -26.14
CA SER A 337 1.39 -5.94 -25.40
C SER A 337 1.99 -6.07 -24.00
N PHE A 338 2.58 -4.99 -23.50
CA PHE A 338 3.08 -4.94 -22.12
C PHE A 338 2.95 -3.54 -21.51
N LEU A 339 2.28 -3.44 -20.36
CA LEU A 339 2.07 -2.20 -19.61
C LEU A 339 2.83 -2.26 -18.29
N SER A 340 3.65 -1.24 -17.98
CA SER A 340 4.36 -1.20 -16.69
C SER A 340 4.77 0.21 -16.24
N ASN A 341 4.99 0.40 -14.94
CA ASN A 341 5.64 1.57 -14.34
C ASN A 341 7.12 1.31 -13.99
N GLU A 342 7.65 0.13 -14.29
CA GLU A 342 9.00 -0.32 -13.91
C GLU A 342 10.09 0.33 -14.77
N LEU A 343 11.18 0.80 -14.15
CA LEU A 343 12.24 1.53 -14.84
C LEU A 343 13.46 0.61 -14.99
N ARG A 344 13.71 0.15 -16.22
CA ARG A 344 14.79 -0.81 -16.54
C ARG A 344 15.90 -0.15 -17.39
N PRO A 345 17.14 -0.63 -17.32
CA PRO A 345 18.22 -0.15 -18.19
C PRO A 345 17.96 -0.50 -19.67
N PRO A 346 18.69 0.12 -20.62
CA PRO A 346 18.83 -0.43 -21.96
C PRO A 346 19.78 -1.64 -21.94
N GLU A 347 19.49 -2.70 -22.70
CA GLU A 347 20.25 -3.97 -22.67
C GLU A 347 20.38 -4.53 -21.24
N GLU A 348 19.29 -5.10 -20.73
CA GLU A 348 19.14 -5.57 -19.35
C GLU A 348 20.15 -6.66 -19.00
N GLU A 349 20.85 -6.53 -17.86
CA GLU A 349 21.85 -7.51 -17.44
C GLU A 349 21.20 -8.81 -16.93
N LEU A 350 21.95 -9.91 -17.03
CA LEU A 350 21.57 -11.17 -16.41
C LEU A 350 22.03 -11.16 -14.94
N TRP A 351 21.09 -11.21 -13.98
CA TRP A 351 21.33 -11.25 -12.52
C TRP A 351 22.42 -12.23 -12.03
N SER A 352 22.66 -13.32 -12.78
CA SER A 352 23.68 -14.35 -12.45
C SER A 352 25.06 -14.07 -13.03
N SER A 353 25.22 -12.97 -13.76
CA SER A 353 26.45 -12.52 -14.41
C SER A 353 26.56 -10.97 -14.37
N PRO A 354 26.44 -10.34 -13.19
CA PRO A 354 26.49 -8.88 -13.04
C PRO A 354 27.84 -8.32 -13.47
N ALA A 355 27.86 -7.09 -13.99
CA ALA A 355 29.03 -6.46 -14.62
C ALA A 355 29.69 -7.28 -15.76
N GLY A 356 28.93 -8.22 -16.33
CA GLY A 356 29.31 -9.06 -17.47
C GLY A 356 28.62 -8.62 -18.75
N THR A 357 28.94 -9.30 -19.86
CA THR A 357 28.35 -9.03 -21.19
C THR A 357 27.08 -9.85 -21.46
N SER A 358 26.46 -10.41 -20.41
CA SER A 358 25.34 -11.35 -20.52
C SER A 358 24.01 -10.61 -20.33
N LEU A 359 23.13 -10.74 -21.32
CA LEU A 359 21.80 -10.13 -21.30
C LEU A 359 20.78 -11.05 -20.62
N ALA A 360 19.78 -10.46 -19.96
CA ALA A 360 18.55 -11.13 -19.58
C ALA A 360 17.82 -11.67 -20.82
N THR A 361 17.24 -12.88 -20.73
CA THR A 361 16.55 -13.52 -21.86
C THR A 361 15.22 -14.17 -21.44
N PRO A 362 14.06 -13.60 -21.81
CA PRO A 362 13.88 -12.26 -22.40
C PRO A 362 14.26 -11.18 -21.39
N GLU A 363 14.57 -9.98 -21.87
CA GLU A 363 14.61 -8.76 -21.04
C GLU A 363 13.18 -8.38 -20.59
N PHE A 364 13.03 -7.66 -19.49
CA PHE A 364 11.73 -7.27 -18.92
C PHE A 364 10.77 -6.62 -19.94
N TRP A 365 11.26 -5.64 -20.71
CA TRP A 365 10.45 -4.95 -21.72
C TRP A 365 10.23 -5.76 -23.01
N ASN A 366 10.75 -6.99 -23.11
CA ASN A 366 10.51 -7.94 -24.19
C ASN A 366 9.62 -9.12 -23.74
N GLN A 367 8.99 -9.03 -22.57
CA GLN A 367 8.02 -9.99 -22.06
C GLN A 367 6.74 -10.10 -22.90
N ASN A 368 5.88 -11.10 -22.60
CA ASN A 368 4.63 -11.37 -23.31
C ASN A 368 4.74 -11.48 -24.85
N GLY A 369 5.89 -11.94 -25.36
CA GLY A 369 6.13 -12.04 -26.81
C GLY A 369 6.44 -10.71 -27.51
N VAL A 370 6.66 -9.63 -26.76
CA VAL A 370 7.13 -8.35 -27.32
C VAL A 370 8.42 -8.55 -28.10
N GLY A 371 8.39 -8.28 -29.40
CA GLY A 371 9.56 -8.38 -30.29
C GLY A 371 9.92 -9.78 -30.79
N VAL A 372 9.14 -10.83 -30.46
CA VAL A 372 9.48 -12.22 -30.80
C VAL A 372 8.91 -12.64 -32.17
N GLY A 373 9.43 -12.02 -33.23
CA GLY A 373 9.43 -12.57 -34.60
C GLY A 373 8.34 -12.13 -35.58
N GLY A 374 8.73 -12.01 -36.85
CA GLY A 374 7.82 -12.22 -37.99
C GLY A 374 6.93 -11.07 -38.47
N GLY A 375 7.21 -9.81 -38.12
CA GLY A 375 6.52 -8.64 -38.70
C GLY A 375 6.16 -7.54 -37.71
N ALA A 376 6.10 -7.87 -36.42
CA ALA A 376 6.25 -6.89 -35.35
C ALA A 376 7.73 -6.44 -35.27
N GLY A 377 7.96 -5.21 -34.82
CA GLY A 377 9.30 -4.60 -34.78
C GLY A 377 10.24 -5.22 -33.74
N ALA A 378 11.47 -4.73 -33.69
CA ALA A 378 12.38 -5.00 -32.58
C ALA A 378 11.73 -4.59 -31.24
N GLY A 379 11.91 -5.39 -30.19
CA GLY A 379 11.20 -5.28 -28.91
C GLY A 379 11.42 -3.95 -28.18
N CYS A 380 10.68 -3.74 -27.08
CA CYS A 380 10.65 -2.45 -26.41
C CYS A 380 11.84 -2.20 -25.46
N ALA A 381 12.64 -3.23 -25.14
CA ALA A 381 13.85 -3.03 -24.35
C ALA A 381 14.76 -1.98 -24.99
N GLY A 382 15.36 -1.14 -24.14
CA GLY A 382 16.29 -0.12 -24.60
C GLY A 382 17.54 -0.77 -25.22
N GLN A 383 18.22 -0.04 -26.10
CA GLN A 383 19.39 -0.55 -26.79
C GLN A 383 20.43 0.54 -26.96
N PHE A 384 21.70 0.22 -26.71
CA PHE A 384 22.83 1.13 -26.93
C PHE A 384 23.99 0.45 -27.66
N ASN A 385 24.96 1.23 -28.13
CA ASN A 385 26.24 0.71 -28.58
C ASN A 385 27.40 1.65 -28.26
N LEU A 386 28.61 1.10 -28.24
CA LEU A 386 29.85 1.87 -28.11
C LEU A 386 30.55 2.04 -29.45
N THR A 387 30.99 3.25 -29.78
CA THR A 387 31.86 3.52 -30.94
C THR A 387 33.11 4.31 -30.54
N VAL A 388 34.29 3.83 -30.97
CA VAL A 388 35.56 4.57 -30.77
C VAL A 388 35.64 5.73 -31.75
N VAL A 389 35.87 6.94 -31.24
CA VAL A 389 35.94 8.16 -32.04
C VAL A 389 37.19 9.00 -31.74
N PRO A 390 37.62 9.91 -32.64
CA PRO A 390 38.75 10.80 -32.35
C PRO A 390 38.39 11.86 -31.30
N ALA A 391 39.13 11.90 -30.19
CA ALA A 391 39.02 12.93 -29.16
C ALA A 391 40.35 13.72 -29.05
N LEU A 392 40.67 14.48 -30.10
CA LEU A 392 41.96 15.16 -30.25
C LEU A 392 42.29 16.05 -29.03
N GLY A 393 43.43 15.78 -28.39
CA GLY A 393 43.89 16.49 -27.19
C GLY A 393 43.20 16.09 -25.88
N MET A 394 42.15 15.26 -25.92
CA MET A 394 41.38 14.80 -24.75
C MET A 394 41.04 13.30 -24.83
N GLY A 395 41.87 12.50 -25.49
CA GLY A 395 41.66 11.05 -25.55
C GLY A 395 41.82 10.39 -24.18
N ILE A 396 41.07 9.32 -23.93
CA ILE A 396 41.18 8.52 -22.70
C ILE A 396 42.52 7.77 -22.66
N LYS A 397 42.98 7.41 -21.44
CA LYS A 397 44.33 6.84 -21.21
C LYS A 397 44.31 5.62 -20.31
N HIS A 398 44.77 4.49 -20.85
CA HIS A 398 44.94 3.20 -20.19
C HIS A 398 46.43 2.92 -19.94
N GLN A 399 47.00 3.69 -19.01
CA GLN A 399 48.36 3.54 -18.45
C GLN A 399 49.54 3.49 -19.45
N GLY A 400 49.41 4.08 -20.65
CA GLY A 400 50.51 4.21 -21.61
C GLY A 400 50.55 3.14 -22.71
N GLY A 401 49.40 2.53 -23.02
CA GLY A 401 49.29 1.45 -24.00
C GLY A 401 47.95 1.43 -24.73
N GLY A 402 47.39 0.24 -24.86
CA GLY A 402 46.02 0.01 -25.31
C GLY A 402 45.27 -0.82 -24.29
N GLY A 403 43.97 -0.63 -24.17
CA GLY A 403 43.18 -1.28 -23.13
C GLY A 403 41.69 -1.32 -23.42
N ASN A 404 41.03 -2.23 -22.71
CA ASN A 404 39.58 -2.40 -22.74
C ASN A 404 38.94 -1.47 -21.71
N TRP A 405 37.79 -0.92 -22.08
CA TRP A 405 36.90 -0.18 -21.20
C TRP A 405 35.55 -0.87 -21.19
N GLY A 406 35.04 -1.15 -19.99
CA GLY A 406 33.65 -1.56 -19.78
C GLY A 406 32.79 -0.31 -19.65
N VAL A 407 31.59 -0.32 -20.21
CA VAL A 407 30.61 0.76 -20.08
C VAL A 407 29.26 0.16 -19.75
N GLU A 408 28.64 0.72 -18.71
CA GLU A 408 27.29 0.38 -18.26
C GLU A 408 26.44 1.65 -18.24
N VAL A 409 25.14 1.47 -18.41
CA VAL A 409 24.18 2.56 -18.52
C VAL A 409 22.95 2.26 -17.66
N THR A 410 22.57 3.19 -16.79
CA THR A 410 21.31 3.10 -16.03
C THR A 410 20.29 4.08 -16.60
N SER A 411 19.03 3.68 -16.64
CA SER A 411 17.90 4.55 -16.98
C SER A 411 17.56 5.44 -15.79
N VAL A 412 17.37 6.74 -16.00
CA VAL A 412 17.09 7.70 -14.93
C VAL A 412 15.85 8.53 -15.25
N ARG A 413 15.00 8.73 -14.23
CA ARG A 413 13.75 9.49 -14.31
C ARG A 413 13.60 10.43 -13.11
N TRP A 414 12.90 11.54 -13.30
CA TRP A 414 12.43 12.39 -12.21
C TRP A 414 10.91 12.36 -12.14
N ASP A 415 10.44 11.94 -10.97
CA ASP A 415 9.06 11.60 -10.67
C ASP A 415 8.52 12.52 -9.57
N ARG A 416 7.28 12.97 -9.73
CA ARG A 416 6.64 13.93 -8.82
C ARG A 416 5.36 13.35 -8.26
N PHE A 417 5.11 13.64 -6.99
CA PHE A 417 3.82 13.40 -6.35
C PHE A 417 3.04 14.73 -6.27
N LEU A 418 1.72 14.68 -6.47
CA LEU A 418 0.91 15.89 -6.67
C LEU A 418 -0.09 16.16 -5.55
N ASP A 419 -0.26 15.26 -4.58
CA ASP A 419 -1.17 15.44 -3.43
C ASP A 419 -0.47 16.26 -2.33
N PRO A 420 -0.88 17.53 -2.10
CA PRO A 420 -0.24 18.42 -1.16
C PRO A 420 -0.61 18.13 0.31
N ASN A 421 -1.50 17.16 0.58
CA ASN A 421 -1.92 16.83 1.95
C ASN A 421 -0.89 15.94 2.68
N ILE A 422 -0.07 15.20 1.94
CA ILE A 422 1.05 14.45 2.52
C ILE A 422 2.17 15.46 2.78
N THR A 423 2.41 15.80 4.05
CA THR A 423 3.42 16.81 4.41
C THR A 423 4.37 16.30 5.48
N PRO A 424 5.71 16.40 5.28
CA PRO A 424 6.39 16.93 4.10
C PRO A 424 6.50 15.89 2.95
N ASP A 425 6.01 16.23 1.76
CA ASP A 425 6.21 15.43 0.54
C ASP A 425 7.63 15.65 -0.04
N PRO A 426 8.50 14.62 -0.11
CA PRO A 426 9.82 14.69 -0.75
C PRO A 426 9.78 15.00 -2.26
N CYS A 427 8.70 14.68 -2.94
CA CYS A 427 8.60 14.64 -4.40
C CYS A 427 7.74 15.77 -5.00
N TYR A 428 7.13 16.63 -4.17
CA TYR A 428 6.19 17.68 -4.62
C TYR A 428 6.84 18.72 -5.54
N ASN A 429 7.93 19.32 -5.05
CA ASN A 429 8.61 20.44 -5.69
C ASN A 429 9.61 19.96 -6.75
N SER A 430 9.78 20.73 -7.83
CA SER A 430 10.86 20.48 -8.80
C SER A 430 12.22 20.49 -8.09
N PRO A 431 13.13 19.54 -8.37
CA PRO A 431 13.10 18.58 -9.48
C PRO A 431 12.28 17.28 -9.26
N GLY A 432 11.73 17.06 -8.07
CA GLY A 432 11.01 15.82 -7.70
C GLY A 432 11.94 14.75 -7.10
N CYS A 433 11.41 13.54 -6.94
CA CYS A 433 12.18 12.37 -6.54
C CYS A 433 12.82 11.72 -7.76
N ARG A 434 14.06 11.27 -7.61
CA ARG A 434 14.80 10.63 -8.70
C ARG A 434 14.57 9.12 -8.65
N ARG A 435 14.56 8.47 -9.81
CA ARG A 435 14.66 7.02 -9.97
C ARG A 435 15.83 6.73 -10.88
N GLU A 436 16.48 5.62 -10.63
CA GLU A 436 17.63 5.11 -11.38
C GLU A 436 17.53 3.59 -11.36
N SER A 437 17.56 2.96 -12.53
CA SER A 437 17.50 1.50 -12.65
C SER A 437 18.81 0.83 -12.23
N ALA A 438 18.76 -0.47 -11.96
CA ALA A 438 19.89 -1.40 -12.08
C ALA A 438 20.73 -1.15 -13.37
N PRO A 439 22.03 -1.52 -13.38
CA PRO A 439 22.91 -1.34 -14.53
C PRO A 439 22.52 -2.20 -15.74
N SER A 440 22.82 -1.70 -16.93
CA SER A 440 22.79 -2.51 -18.15
C SER A 440 23.84 -3.62 -18.11
N ALA A 441 23.68 -4.64 -18.96
CA ALA A 441 24.80 -5.50 -19.32
C ALA A 441 25.98 -4.63 -19.78
N CYS A 442 27.18 -4.99 -19.35
CA CYS A 442 28.38 -4.25 -19.70
C CYS A 442 28.71 -4.44 -21.19
N GLN A 443 28.87 -3.33 -21.90
CA GLN A 443 29.49 -3.34 -23.23
C GLN A 443 30.98 -3.00 -23.13
N GLN A 444 31.80 -3.66 -23.95
CA GLN A 444 33.24 -3.46 -23.94
C GLN A 444 33.76 -2.86 -25.25
N VAL A 445 34.69 -1.93 -25.13
CA VAL A 445 35.39 -1.32 -26.28
C VAL A 445 36.87 -1.14 -25.99
N ASN A 446 37.72 -1.25 -27.01
CA ASN A 446 39.17 -1.09 -26.88
C ASN A 446 39.64 0.26 -27.43
N THR A 447 40.56 0.94 -26.74
CA THR A 447 41.23 2.15 -27.25
C THR A 447 42.75 2.07 -27.14
N LEU A 448 43.45 2.81 -28.00
CA LEU A 448 44.90 3.00 -27.93
C LEU A 448 45.24 4.42 -27.49
N ASP A 449 46.04 4.58 -26.44
CA ASP A 449 46.42 5.88 -25.86
C ASP A 449 47.05 6.82 -26.91
N GLY A 450 47.85 6.27 -27.83
CA GLY A 450 48.51 7.01 -28.90
C GLY A 450 47.56 7.64 -29.92
N ASN A 451 46.34 7.11 -30.07
CA ASN A 451 45.35 7.60 -31.05
C ASN A 451 44.56 8.81 -30.55
N ASN A 452 44.66 9.16 -29.27
CA ASN A 452 43.77 10.14 -28.60
C ASN A 452 42.29 9.83 -28.85
N SER A 453 41.89 8.58 -28.66
CA SER A 453 40.50 8.13 -28.82
C SER A 453 39.62 8.56 -27.65
N GLY A 454 38.36 8.86 -27.93
CA GLY A 454 37.24 8.84 -26.98
C GLY A 454 36.29 7.70 -27.32
N ILE A 455 35.23 7.57 -26.53
CA ILE A 455 34.14 6.61 -26.77
C ILE A 455 32.83 7.39 -26.84
N ASP A 456 32.01 7.04 -27.82
CA ASP A 456 30.63 7.50 -27.93
C ASP A 456 29.70 6.39 -27.46
N VAL A 457 28.81 6.72 -26.53
CA VAL A 457 27.70 5.85 -26.11
C VAL A 457 26.48 6.29 -26.90
N ASN A 458 26.05 5.46 -27.84
CA ASN A 458 24.95 5.77 -28.73
C ASN A 458 23.71 4.99 -28.32
N VAL A 459 22.66 5.66 -27.87
CA VAL A 459 21.36 5.03 -27.65
C VAL A 459 20.68 4.87 -29.01
N THR A 460 20.30 3.64 -29.35
CA THR A 460 19.65 3.25 -30.62
C THR A 460 18.20 2.85 -30.44
N ARG A 461 17.78 2.54 -29.20
CA ARG A 461 16.39 2.48 -28.74
C ARG A 461 16.33 3.00 -27.30
N ASN A 462 15.44 3.95 -27.02
CA ASN A 462 15.23 4.38 -25.64
C ASN A 462 14.56 3.29 -24.83
N ALA A 463 15.07 3.02 -23.63
CA ALA A 463 14.34 2.28 -22.62
C ALA A 463 13.04 3.04 -22.26
N PRO A 464 11.91 2.34 -22.05
CA PRO A 464 10.66 2.98 -21.65
C PRO A 464 10.81 3.74 -20.32
N GLY A 465 10.23 4.94 -20.26
CA GLY A 465 10.28 5.81 -19.08
C GLY A 465 11.57 6.61 -18.86
N ALA A 466 12.69 6.27 -19.50
CA ALA A 466 13.97 6.95 -19.31
C ALA A 466 13.96 8.41 -19.83
N GLN A 467 14.15 9.38 -18.93
CA GLN A 467 14.32 10.81 -19.25
C GLN A 467 15.81 11.19 -19.40
N TYR A 468 16.67 10.44 -18.72
CA TYR A 468 18.11 10.60 -18.64
C TYR A 468 18.79 9.24 -18.63
N TYR A 469 20.08 9.20 -18.90
CA TYR A 469 20.95 8.06 -18.67
C TYR A 469 22.14 8.46 -17.81
N ASN A 470 22.47 7.68 -16.80
CA ASN A 470 23.79 7.75 -16.18
C ASN A 470 24.70 6.76 -16.89
N VAL A 471 25.88 7.23 -17.29
CA VAL A 471 26.92 6.36 -17.87
C VAL A 471 27.94 6.06 -16.77
N TYR A 472 28.36 4.81 -16.71
CA TYR A 472 29.41 4.30 -15.82
C TYR A 472 30.50 3.65 -16.66
N VAL A 473 31.74 3.75 -16.21
CA VAL A 473 32.89 3.18 -16.94
C VAL A 473 33.77 2.40 -15.97
N ASN A 474 34.22 1.22 -16.39
CA ASN A 474 35.25 0.43 -15.71
C ASN A 474 36.52 0.41 -16.59
N ALA A 475 37.65 0.74 -15.99
CA ALA A 475 38.94 0.77 -16.67
C ALA A 475 39.53 -0.62 -16.98
N ASN A 476 38.96 -1.70 -16.44
CA ASN A 476 39.41 -3.08 -16.65
C ASN A 476 38.68 -3.81 -17.81
N GLY A 477 37.60 -3.24 -18.34
CA GLY A 477 36.66 -3.95 -19.22
C GLY A 477 35.41 -4.40 -18.47
N CYS A 478 34.70 -5.39 -19.02
CA CYS A 478 33.60 -6.09 -18.33
C CYS A 478 34.20 -7.24 -17.52
N ASP A 479 34.71 -6.93 -16.31
CA ASP A 479 35.48 -7.85 -15.47
C ASP A 479 34.63 -8.69 -14.50
N GLY A 480 33.30 -8.52 -14.50
CA GLY A 480 32.38 -9.20 -13.57
C GLY A 480 32.48 -8.69 -12.13
N VAL A 481 32.96 -7.45 -11.93
CA VAL A 481 33.06 -6.81 -10.61
C VAL A 481 32.31 -5.46 -10.65
N PRO A 482 31.01 -5.43 -10.28
CA PRO A 482 30.15 -4.22 -10.35
C PRO A 482 30.76 -3.00 -9.65
N ASN A 483 31.36 -3.24 -8.47
CA ASN A 483 32.04 -2.21 -7.69
C ASN A 483 33.21 -1.52 -8.42
N ASN A 484 33.73 -2.02 -9.55
CA ASN A 484 34.80 -1.35 -10.30
C ASN A 484 34.29 -0.24 -11.25
N PHE A 485 32.97 -0.12 -11.45
CA PHE A 485 32.38 0.89 -12.32
C PHE A 485 32.33 2.26 -11.65
N SER A 486 32.69 3.30 -12.42
CA SER A 486 32.84 4.67 -11.94
C SER A 486 31.93 5.61 -12.75
N PHE A 487 31.09 6.38 -12.05
CA PHE A 487 30.15 7.32 -12.68
C PHE A 487 30.85 8.34 -13.58
N LEU A 488 30.53 8.28 -14.86
CA LEU A 488 31.01 9.20 -15.88
C LEU A 488 30.26 10.52 -15.83
N GLY A 489 28.93 10.47 -15.74
CA GLY A 489 28.07 11.63 -15.88
C GLY A 489 26.64 11.26 -16.23
N ARG A 490 25.74 12.23 -16.05
CA ARG A 490 24.33 12.12 -16.46
C ARG A 490 24.10 12.86 -17.76
N PHE A 491 23.42 12.20 -18.69
CA PHE A 491 23.11 12.69 -20.03
C PHE A 491 21.59 12.69 -20.23
N LEU A 492 21.07 13.61 -21.05
CA LEU A 492 19.66 13.58 -21.47
C LEU A 492 19.40 12.34 -22.34
N ALA A 493 18.27 11.67 -22.11
CA ALA A 493 17.83 10.64 -23.04
C ALA A 493 17.46 11.30 -24.39
N PRO A 494 17.77 10.68 -25.53
CA PRO A 494 17.36 11.19 -26.83
C PRO A 494 15.84 11.46 -26.91
N GLY A 495 15.44 12.59 -27.52
CA GLY A 495 14.03 12.99 -27.54
C GLY A 495 13.51 13.58 -26.21
N PHE A 496 14.41 13.99 -25.33
CA PHE A 496 14.13 14.82 -24.15
C PHE A 496 15.03 16.06 -24.14
N ILE A 497 14.56 17.13 -23.52
CA ILE A 497 15.33 18.35 -23.21
C ILE A 497 15.10 18.77 -21.76
N ASP A 498 16.11 19.34 -21.14
CA ASP A 498 15.90 20.23 -20.00
C ASP A 498 16.45 21.63 -20.32
N ALA A 499 15.84 22.65 -19.71
CA ALA A 499 16.26 24.04 -19.86
C ALA A 499 17.29 24.44 -18.79
N GLY A 500 18.13 23.49 -18.35
CA GLY A 500 19.06 23.65 -17.24
C GLY A 500 18.51 23.25 -15.86
N SER A 501 17.33 22.62 -15.79
CA SER A 501 16.77 22.06 -14.54
C SER A 501 15.81 20.89 -14.83
N PRO A 502 15.91 19.75 -14.11
CA PRO A 502 14.93 18.66 -14.20
C PRO A 502 13.55 19.02 -13.61
N PRO A 503 12.48 18.28 -13.94
CA PRO A 503 12.44 17.10 -14.84
C PRO A 503 12.60 17.48 -16.32
N ALA A 504 13.10 16.57 -17.14
CA ALA A 504 13.22 16.79 -18.58
C ALA A 504 11.84 16.69 -19.27
N ALA A 505 11.62 17.55 -20.26
CA ALA A 505 10.44 17.53 -21.12
C ALA A 505 10.69 16.67 -22.36
N ALA A 506 9.77 15.75 -22.64
CA ALA A 506 9.73 15.00 -23.88
C ALA A 506 9.52 15.92 -25.11
N ILE A 507 10.33 15.76 -26.16
CA ILE A 507 10.20 16.49 -27.42
C ILE A 507 10.21 15.55 -28.65
N GLY A 508 9.05 15.37 -29.28
CA GLY A 508 8.90 14.51 -30.46
C GLY A 508 9.17 13.03 -30.19
N PRO A 509 8.97 12.14 -31.17
CA PRO A 509 9.28 10.72 -31.03
C PRO A 509 10.80 10.47 -31.07
N PHE A 510 11.25 9.37 -30.46
CA PHE A 510 12.62 8.89 -30.64
C PHE A 510 12.75 8.08 -31.95
N PRO A 511 13.72 8.36 -32.84
CA PRO A 511 13.93 7.59 -34.06
C PRO A 511 14.57 6.21 -33.80
N ASN A 512 13.78 5.15 -33.91
CA ASN A 512 14.24 3.77 -33.78
C ASN A 512 15.41 3.43 -34.73
N GLY A 513 16.50 2.88 -34.20
CA GLY A 513 17.64 2.40 -34.98
C GLY A 513 18.58 3.48 -35.50
N VAL A 514 18.32 4.76 -35.22
CA VAL A 514 19.28 5.84 -35.47
C VAL A 514 20.11 6.05 -34.21
N ALA A 515 21.42 5.87 -34.32
CA ALA A 515 22.36 6.10 -33.23
C ALA A 515 22.31 7.58 -32.78
N SER A 516 21.93 7.81 -31.52
CA SER A 516 21.97 9.12 -30.88
C SER A 516 23.02 9.11 -29.76
N THR A 517 24.15 9.75 -30.03
CA THR A 517 25.26 9.89 -29.07
C THR A 517 24.85 10.69 -27.84
N LEU A 518 25.15 10.18 -26.65
CA LEU A 518 24.96 10.89 -25.39
C LEU A 518 26.04 11.98 -25.26
N ILE A 519 25.65 13.25 -25.17
CA ILE A 519 26.57 14.40 -25.13
C ILE A 519 26.21 15.39 -24.01
N ASN A 520 27.16 16.27 -23.65
CA ASN A 520 27.00 17.31 -22.63
C ASN A 520 26.64 16.79 -21.22
N GLY A 521 27.29 15.70 -20.79
CA GLY A 521 27.04 15.08 -19.49
C GLY A 521 27.39 15.96 -18.28
N VAL A 522 26.59 15.88 -17.22
CA VAL A 522 26.72 16.67 -15.98
C VAL A 522 27.11 15.82 -14.76
N ASN A 523 27.54 16.51 -13.69
CA ASN A 523 27.88 15.99 -12.35
C ASN A 523 29.06 15.00 -12.22
N GLY A 524 29.58 14.46 -13.33
CA GLY A 524 30.74 13.56 -13.33
C GLY A 524 31.99 14.16 -13.99
N TRP A 525 32.63 13.39 -14.87
CA TRP A 525 33.76 13.77 -15.69
C TRP A 525 33.28 14.45 -16.98
N THR A 526 33.35 15.78 -17.01
CA THR A 526 32.96 16.57 -18.18
C THR A 526 33.90 16.33 -19.36
N CYS A 527 33.40 15.76 -20.46
CA CYS A 527 34.10 15.78 -21.73
C CYS A 527 34.05 17.19 -22.34
N GLY A 528 35.20 17.75 -22.75
CA GLY A 528 35.27 19.09 -23.35
C GLY A 528 34.96 19.13 -24.86
N ILE A 529 34.67 17.99 -25.49
CA ILE A 529 34.25 17.90 -26.89
C ILE A 529 32.74 17.62 -26.90
N ALA A 530 31.97 18.56 -27.44
CA ALA A 530 30.50 18.51 -27.44
C ALA A 530 29.89 17.39 -28.32
N THR A 531 30.72 16.61 -29.03
CA THR A 531 30.31 15.48 -29.86
C THR A 531 30.77 14.13 -29.31
N VAL A 532 31.37 14.07 -28.12
CA VAL A 532 31.93 12.83 -27.55
C VAL A 532 31.37 12.56 -26.15
N THR A 533 30.95 11.31 -25.89
CA THR A 533 30.42 10.94 -24.57
C THR A 533 31.53 10.83 -23.52
N ILE A 534 32.54 10.01 -23.80
CA ILE A 534 33.60 9.62 -22.86
C ILE A 534 34.94 10.15 -23.37
N CYS A 535 35.49 11.16 -22.68
CA CYS A 535 36.81 11.69 -22.98
C CYS A 535 37.50 12.29 -21.74
N ASN A 536 38.80 12.55 -21.84
CA ASN A 536 39.63 13.19 -20.81
C ASN A 536 39.71 12.45 -19.46
N ILE A 537 39.75 11.11 -19.52
CA ILE A 537 39.80 10.23 -18.34
C ILE A 537 41.04 9.33 -18.42
N ALA A 538 41.64 9.05 -17.28
CA ALA A 538 42.76 8.14 -17.14
C ALA A 538 42.43 7.04 -16.13
N TYR A 539 42.87 5.81 -16.41
CA TYR A 539 42.67 4.61 -15.58
C TYR A 539 42.81 4.89 -14.07
N ASN A 540 43.91 5.55 -13.66
CA ASN A 540 44.24 5.78 -12.25
C ASN A 540 43.29 6.73 -11.53
N ASN A 541 42.41 7.45 -12.25
CA ASN A 541 41.50 8.44 -11.68
C ASN A 541 40.11 7.86 -11.38
N MET A 542 39.88 6.58 -11.64
CA MET A 542 38.55 5.95 -11.58
C MET A 542 38.35 5.04 -10.36
N SER A 543 39.39 4.85 -9.54
CA SER A 543 39.42 3.96 -8.38
C SER A 543 40.16 4.63 -7.20
N PRO A 544 39.80 4.35 -5.93
CA PRO A 544 38.68 3.53 -5.50
C PRO A 544 37.34 4.22 -5.76
N THR A 545 36.33 3.40 -6.03
CA THR A 545 34.93 3.82 -6.17
C THR A 545 34.24 3.80 -4.80
N VAL A 546 33.06 4.42 -4.69
CA VAL A 546 32.27 4.52 -3.46
C VAL A 546 30.78 4.38 -3.73
N GLN A 547 30.02 3.78 -2.83
CA GLN A 547 28.56 3.77 -2.89
C GLN A 547 28.01 5.20 -2.75
N CYS A 548 26.97 5.52 -3.53
CA CYS A 548 26.35 6.84 -3.57
C CYS A 548 24.84 6.74 -3.77
N TYR A 549 24.11 7.68 -3.15
CA TYR A 549 22.71 7.93 -3.51
C TYR A 549 22.54 8.21 -5.00
N ALA A 550 21.46 7.69 -5.56
CA ALA A 550 20.92 8.16 -6.84
C ALA A 550 20.81 9.69 -6.89
N GLN A 551 20.40 10.31 -5.78
CA GLN A 551 20.25 11.75 -5.63
C GLN A 551 21.59 12.54 -5.70
N THR A 552 22.73 11.93 -5.39
CA THR A 552 24.03 12.64 -5.31
C THR A 552 25.17 11.99 -6.10
N ARG A 553 24.86 11.22 -7.17
CA ARG A 553 25.88 10.67 -8.09
C ARG A 553 26.86 11.76 -8.56
N ILE A 554 28.15 11.52 -8.28
CA ILE A 554 29.33 12.33 -8.61
C ILE A 554 30.46 11.39 -9.06
N LYS A 555 31.61 11.95 -9.47
CA LYS A 555 32.81 11.15 -9.80
C LYS A 555 33.13 10.12 -8.71
N LEU A 556 33.62 8.95 -9.12
CA LEU A 556 33.91 7.79 -8.26
C LEU A 556 32.70 7.09 -7.63
N CYS A 557 31.47 7.59 -7.84
CA CYS A 557 30.30 6.80 -7.46
C CYS A 557 30.23 5.50 -8.25
N GLN A 558 29.98 4.40 -7.53
CA GLN A 558 29.63 3.10 -8.10
C GLN A 558 28.31 3.18 -8.85
N THR A 559 27.99 2.13 -9.61
CA THR A 559 26.64 1.83 -10.08
C THR A 559 25.64 1.69 -8.90
N PRO A 560 24.34 1.62 -9.20
CA PRO A 560 23.36 1.00 -8.29
C PRO A 560 23.66 -0.49 -8.12
N ASP A 561 23.01 -1.13 -7.15
CA ASP A 561 23.03 -2.59 -7.00
C ASP A 561 22.48 -3.27 -8.26
N ASP A 562 23.04 -4.44 -8.56
CA ASP A 562 22.74 -5.27 -9.72
C ASP A 562 21.35 -5.92 -9.63
N GLU A 563 20.82 -6.39 -10.77
CA GLU A 563 19.56 -7.15 -10.84
C GLU A 563 19.61 -8.39 -9.92
N THR A 564 18.53 -8.65 -9.17
CA THR A 564 18.46 -9.79 -8.24
C THR A 564 17.74 -10.98 -8.88
N ALA A 565 17.97 -12.19 -8.33
CA ALA A 565 17.34 -13.39 -8.88
C ALA A 565 15.79 -13.31 -8.83
N PRO A 566 15.08 -13.66 -9.92
CA PRO A 566 13.61 -13.65 -9.97
C PRO A 566 12.94 -14.27 -8.75
N GLN A 567 12.18 -13.48 -7.98
CA GLN A 567 11.47 -14.03 -6.82
C GLN A 567 10.49 -15.13 -7.27
N CYS A 568 10.60 -16.32 -6.67
CA CYS A 568 9.91 -17.53 -7.11
C CYS A 568 8.88 -17.99 -6.09
N PHE A 569 7.60 -17.69 -6.36
CA PHE A 569 6.52 -17.86 -5.37
C PHE A 569 5.90 -19.27 -5.37
N SER A 570 5.63 -19.85 -6.54
CA SER A 570 4.94 -21.15 -6.68
C SER A 570 5.80 -22.29 -7.26
N ASN A 571 6.91 -21.96 -7.93
CA ASN A 571 7.84 -22.94 -8.50
C ASN A 571 9.24 -22.31 -8.68
N CYS A 572 10.27 -23.03 -8.23
CA CYS A 572 11.67 -22.64 -8.28
C CYS A 572 12.49 -23.78 -8.90
N PRO A 573 13.27 -23.55 -9.98
CA PRO A 573 13.46 -22.28 -10.69
C PRO A 573 12.21 -21.84 -11.51
N PRO A 574 12.19 -20.59 -12.02
CA PRO A 574 11.24 -20.18 -13.05
C PRO A 574 11.22 -21.14 -14.25
N PRO A 575 10.06 -21.36 -14.91
CA PRO A 575 10.03 -21.87 -16.27
C PRO A 575 10.81 -20.92 -17.19
N ALA A 576 11.52 -21.49 -18.17
CA ALA A 576 12.39 -20.71 -19.05
C ALA A 576 11.64 -19.63 -19.84
N ASN A 577 12.30 -18.49 -20.05
CA ASN A 577 11.80 -17.29 -20.74
C ASN A 577 10.76 -16.46 -19.99
N LEU A 578 10.69 -16.55 -18.65
CA LEU A 578 9.79 -15.76 -17.81
C LEU A 578 10.57 -15.09 -16.67
N LEU A 579 10.69 -13.76 -16.71
CA LEU A 579 11.19 -12.98 -15.56
C LEU A 579 10.03 -12.68 -14.61
N SER A 580 10.09 -13.19 -13.38
CA SER A 580 9.34 -12.63 -12.25
C SER A 580 10.22 -11.62 -11.53
N GLN A 581 9.62 -10.58 -10.94
CA GLN A 581 10.27 -9.51 -10.15
C GLN A 581 11.74 -9.77 -9.76
N GLU A 582 12.65 -9.13 -10.50
CA GLU A 582 14.12 -9.17 -10.29
C GLU A 582 14.62 -7.99 -9.47
N ASN A 583 13.80 -6.96 -9.27
CA ASN A 583 14.12 -5.83 -8.40
C ASN A 583 14.42 -6.33 -6.98
N ALA A 584 15.38 -5.67 -6.32
CA ALA A 584 15.61 -5.82 -4.89
C ALA A 584 14.30 -5.55 -4.09
N PRO A 585 14.14 -6.11 -2.87
CA PRO A 585 12.99 -5.80 -2.03
C PRO A 585 12.92 -4.29 -1.80
N MET A 586 11.83 -3.64 -2.23
CA MET A 586 11.66 -2.17 -2.18
C MET A 586 11.99 -1.65 -0.78
N SER A 587 13.21 -1.14 -0.63
CA SER A 587 13.78 -0.81 0.66
C SER A 587 13.44 0.63 1.03
N LEU A 588 13.88 1.07 2.22
CA LEU A 588 13.80 2.46 2.62
C LEU A 588 15.15 3.12 2.34
N GLU A 589 15.22 3.99 1.34
CA GLU A 589 16.43 4.72 1.00
C GLU A 589 16.71 5.77 2.11
N TYR A 590 17.61 5.42 3.03
CA TYR A 590 17.97 6.18 4.23
C TYR A 590 19.39 5.85 4.73
N PRO A 591 20.16 6.78 5.32
CA PRO A 591 21.53 6.50 5.80
C PRO A 591 21.61 5.42 6.90
N PRO A 592 22.62 4.53 6.90
CA PRO A 592 23.69 4.37 5.91
C PRO A 592 23.26 3.55 4.68
N TYR A 593 23.86 3.88 3.54
CA TYR A 593 23.31 3.70 2.20
C TYR A 593 23.32 2.24 1.73
N THR A 594 22.25 1.79 1.08
CA THR A 594 22.18 0.46 0.43
C THR A 594 22.80 0.46 -0.95
N ALA A 595 22.68 1.58 -1.69
CA ALA A 595 23.02 1.73 -3.11
C ALA A 595 22.12 0.93 -4.08
N GLY A 596 20.93 0.49 -3.62
CA GLY A 596 20.01 -0.40 -4.31
C GLY A 596 19.59 -0.01 -5.74
N ASP A 597 18.84 -0.90 -6.40
CA ASP A 597 18.02 -0.56 -7.57
C ASP A 597 16.92 0.43 -7.15
N VAL A 598 17.27 1.71 -7.12
CA VAL A 598 16.38 2.79 -6.67
C VAL A 598 15.23 3.10 -7.68
N ALA A 599 14.94 2.17 -8.59
CA ALA A 599 13.83 2.26 -9.53
C ALA A 599 12.46 2.19 -8.83
N ASN A 600 12.33 1.44 -7.73
CA ASN A 600 11.05 1.24 -7.04
C ASN A 600 11.13 1.35 -5.49
N GLU A 601 12.24 1.81 -4.94
CA GLU A 601 12.42 1.97 -3.49
C GLU A 601 11.58 3.10 -2.85
N ASN A 602 11.41 3.02 -1.53
CA ASN A 602 10.70 4.01 -0.73
C ASN A 602 11.64 5.15 -0.31
N TYR A 603 11.34 6.37 -0.73
CA TYR A 603 12.13 7.55 -0.41
C TYR A 603 11.76 8.11 0.96
N CYS A 604 12.77 8.25 1.83
CA CYS A 604 12.66 8.92 3.12
C CYS A 604 13.05 10.41 3.02
N GLN A 605 12.47 11.26 3.89
CA GLN A 605 13.12 12.50 4.31
C GLN A 605 13.71 12.35 5.72
N PRO A 606 14.98 12.72 5.95
CA PRO A 606 15.51 12.84 7.31
C PRO A 606 14.66 13.82 8.13
N SER A 607 14.11 13.33 9.24
CA SER A 607 13.35 14.15 10.18
C SER A 607 14.07 15.46 10.56
N PRO A 608 13.35 16.61 10.62
CA PRO A 608 13.90 17.87 11.15
C PRO A 608 14.45 17.77 12.59
N ASN A 609 14.08 16.72 13.32
CA ASN A 609 14.73 16.29 14.56
C ASN A 609 15.48 14.96 14.31
N PRO A 610 16.78 14.99 13.98
CA PRO A 610 17.59 13.81 13.63
C PRO A 610 17.98 12.94 14.84
N GLY A 611 17.10 12.84 15.85
CA GLY A 611 17.38 12.20 17.15
C GLY A 611 16.79 10.80 17.32
N ASN A 612 15.90 10.33 16.45
CA ASN A 612 15.31 8.99 16.55
C ASN A 612 15.86 8.04 15.47
N LEU A 613 16.87 7.27 15.86
CA LEU A 613 17.49 6.22 15.02
C LEU A 613 16.53 5.09 14.64
N ASN A 614 15.39 4.93 15.34
CA ASN A 614 14.45 3.83 15.13
C ASN A 614 13.25 4.20 14.24
N ALA A 615 13.03 5.47 13.92
CA ALA A 615 11.90 5.90 13.09
C ALA A 615 12.21 7.23 12.34
N PRO A 616 13.08 7.19 11.31
CA PRO A 616 13.57 8.41 10.67
C PRO A 616 12.56 9.15 9.76
N CYS A 617 11.47 8.48 9.33
CA CYS A 617 10.62 8.91 8.20
C CYS A 617 9.11 8.98 8.52
N ILE A 618 8.72 9.13 9.80
CA ILE A 618 7.30 9.08 10.21
C ILE A 618 6.50 10.14 9.42
N GLY A 619 5.58 9.68 8.56
CA GLY A 619 4.68 10.53 7.76
C GLY A 619 5.28 11.16 6.50
N SER A 620 6.49 10.77 6.08
CA SER A 620 7.22 11.41 4.96
C SER A 620 7.83 10.42 3.95
N GLN A 621 7.20 9.26 3.77
CA GLN A 621 7.60 8.25 2.79
C GLN A 621 6.78 8.37 1.50
N VAL A 622 7.44 8.23 0.35
CA VAL A 622 6.83 8.13 -0.99
C VAL A 622 7.60 7.08 -1.77
N THR A 623 6.91 6.24 -2.54
CA THR A 623 7.51 5.29 -3.50
C THR A 623 7.47 5.93 -4.90
N PRO A 624 8.58 6.46 -5.43
CA PRO A 624 8.59 7.03 -6.78
C PRO A 624 8.24 5.96 -7.82
N GLY A 625 7.61 6.38 -8.90
CA GLY A 625 7.05 5.47 -9.90
C GLY A 625 5.77 4.75 -9.49
N GLY A 626 5.43 4.68 -8.21
CA GLY A 626 4.21 4.03 -7.74
C GLY A 626 2.96 4.57 -8.43
N VAL A 627 2.05 3.66 -8.79
CA VAL A 627 0.78 3.98 -9.47
C VAL A 627 -0.43 3.46 -8.69
N GLN A 628 -1.58 4.09 -8.88
CA GLN A 628 -2.87 3.57 -8.43
C GLN A 628 -3.88 3.62 -9.58
N PHE A 629 -4.50 2.49 -9.88
CA PHE A 629 -5.62 2.41 -10.81
C PHE A 629 -6.91 2.66 -10.04
N TYR A 630 -7.65 3.69 -10.43
CA TYR A 630 -8.88 4.13 -9.76
C TYR A 630 -10.09 3.90 -10.65
N PHE A 631 -11.04 3.11 -10.14
CA PHE A 631 -12.28 2.75 -10.82
C PHE A 631 -13.46 3.45 -10.15
N PRO A 632 -14.01 4.54 -10.74
CA PRO A 632 -15.23 5.17 -10.23
C PRO A 632 -16.43 4.23 -10.39
N ASN A 633 -17.52 4.51 -9.67
CA ASN A 633 -18.74 3.72 -9.73
C ASN A 633 -19.27 3.54 -11.18
N GLY A 634 -19.41 2.29 -11.61
CA GLY A 634 -19.84 1.92 -12.96
C GLY A 634 -18.70 1.68 -13.96
N SER A 635 -17.45 1.84 -13.52
CA SER A 635 -16.25 1.46 -14.27
C SER A 635 -15.77 0.07 -13.83
N CYS A 636 -15.14 -0.67 -14.74
CA CYS A 636 -14.77 -2.08 -14.54
C CYS A 636 -13.34 -2.37 -15.01
N PHE A 637 -12.70 -3.36 -14.38
CA PHE A 637 -11.41 -3.92 -14.74
C PHE A 637 -11.59 -5.25 -15.48
N ASN A 638 -11.10 -5.33 -16.72
CA ASN A 638 -11.12 -6.55 -17.52
C ASN A 638 -9.76 -6.78 -18.19
N GLN A 639 -8.99 -7.73 -17.66
CA GLN A 639 -7.75 -8.21 -18.27
C GLN A 639 -7.91 -9.63 -18.79
N ASN A 640 -7.56 -9.84 -20.05
CA ASN A 640 -7.53 -11.13 -20.74
C ASN A 640 -6.10 -11.69 -20.79
N SER A 641 -5.96 -13.01 -20.86
CA SER A 641 -4.67 -13.73 -20.74
C SER A 641 -3.61 -13.41 -21.79
N ASN A 642 -3.99 -12.70 -22.86
CA ASN A 642 -3.09 -12.24 -23.91
C ASN A 642 -2.43 -10.89 -23.57
N GLY A 643 -3.03 -10.09 -22.70
CA GLY A 643 -2.51 -8.79 -22.28
C GLY A 643 -1.68 -8.92 -21.01
N ALA A 644 -0.49 -8.31 -20.98
CA ALA A 644 0.40 -8.34 -19.83
C ALA A 644 0.52 -6.97 -19.18
N THR A 645 0.60 -6.96 -17.85
CA THR A 645 0.64 -5.75 -17.04
C THR A 645 1.41 -6.03 -15.77
N TYR A 646 2.54 -5.34 -15.57
CA TYR A 646 3.36 -5.41 -14.37
C TYR A 646 3.33 -4.03 -13.71
N VAL A 647 2.66 -3.87 -12.58
CA VAL A 647 2.57 -2.57 -11.90
C VAL A 647 2.76 -2.70 -10.41
N TYR A 648 3.39 -1.69 -9.80
CA TYR A 648 3.52 -1.57 -8.35
C TYR A 648 2.81 -0.33 -7.79
N GLY A 649 2.09 -0.53 -6.68
CA GLY A 649 1.56 0.54 -5.84
C GLY A 649 2.65 1.29 -5.09
N GLY A 650 2.31 2.40 -4.44
CA GLY A 650 3.25 3.13 -3.57
C GLY A 650 2.68 3.35 -2.18
N VAL A 651 3.56 3.55 -1.19
CA VAL A 651 3.20 3.82 0.20
C VAL A 651 2.29 5.05 0.35
N GLN A 652 2.46 6.06 -0.53
CA GLN A 652 1.60 7.24 -0.63
C GLN A 652 0.14 6.94 -1.02
N TYR A 653 -0.12 5.74 -1.55
CA TYR A 653 -1.45 5.22 -1.88
C TYR A 653 -1.89 4.10 -0.92
N ASN A 654 -1.25 3.99 0.25
CA ASN A 654 -1.35 2.86 1.18
C ASN A 654 -1.05 1.50 0.51
N TRP A 655 -0.16 1.48 -0.49
CA TRP A 655 0.09 0.30 -1.35
C TRP A 655 -1.13 -0.23 -2.13
N ILE A 656 -2.23 0.52 -2.21
CA ILE A 656 -3.41 0.12 -2.98
C ILE A 656 -3.16 0.42 -4.47
N VAL A 657 -2.90 -0.63 -5.25
CA VAL A 657 -2.59 -0.57 -6.68
C VAL A 657 -3.86 -0.58 -7.55
N ILE A 658 -4.94 -1.24 -7.09
CA ILE A 658 -6.28 -1.16 -7.70
C ILE A 658 -7.27 -0.73 -6.61
N TYR A 659 -7.99 0.37 -6.85
CA TYR A 659 -9.01 0.90 -5.97
C TYR A 659 -10.36 1.06 -6.68
N ALA A 660 -11.43 0.57 -6.06
CA ALA A 660 -12.80 0.95 -6.37
C ALA A 660 -13.56 1.27 -5.06
N PRO A 661 -14.44 2.30 -5.04
CA PRO A 661 -15.26 2.58 -3.87
C PRO A 661 -16.30 1.48 -3.65
N ALA A 662 -16.78 1.30 -2.42
CA ALA A 662 -17.80 0.30 -2.07
C ALA A 662 -19.15 0.45 -2.83
N THR A 663 -19.38 1.61 -3.46
CA THR A 663 -20.54 1.84 -4.34
C THR A 663 -20.36 1.27 -5.74
N ASN A 664 -19.13 0.96 -6.16
CA ASN A 664 -18.88 0.27 -7.42
C ASN A 664 -19.12 -1.23 -7.24
N THR A 665 -20.00 -1.78 -8.07
CA THR A 665 -20.43 -3.19 -8.02
C THR A 665 -20.26 -3.87 -9.37
N CYS A 666 -19.30 -3.43 -10.19
CA CYS A 666 -19.00 -4.13 -11.44
C CYS A 666 -18.36 -5.51 -11.17
N ASP A 667 -18.55 -6.44 -12.09
CA ASP A 667 -17.89 -7.74 -12.07
C ASP A 667 -16.52 -7.61 -12.75
N GLU A 668 -15.45 -7.77 -11.97
CA GLU A 668 -14.07 -7.58 -12.40
C GLU A 668 -13.45 -8.91 -12.84
N SER A 669 -12.61 -8.88 -13.87
CA SER A 669 -11.92 -10.07 -14.38
C SER A 669 -10.43 -9.84 -14.55
N MET A 670 -9.64 -10.75 -13.97
CA MET A 670 -8.19 -10.82 -14.18
C MET A 670 -7.82 -12.22 -14.69
N ASN A 671 -7.60 -12.32 -15.99
CA ASN A 671 -7.01 -13.51 -16.61
C ASN A 671 -5.52 -13.22 -16.81
N GLY A 672 -4.67 -13.67 -15.89
CA GLY A 672 -3.25 -13.34 -15.90
C GLY A 672 -2.45 -14.22 -16.84
N GLY A 673 -1.71 -13.61 -17.77
CA GLY A 673 -0.60 -14.28 -18.46
C GLY A 673 0.65 -14.37 -17.56
N ALA A 674 1.69 -15.05 -18.03
CA ALA A 674 2.94 -15.26 -17.26
C ALA A 674 3.82 -13.99 -17.07
N SER A 675 3.30 -12.83 -17.49
CA SER A 675 3.90 -11.49 -17.38
C SER A 675 2.92 -10.48 -16.74
N THR A 676 1.95 -10.96 -15.96
CA THR A 676 0.94 -10.13 -15.28
C THR A 676 1.18 -10.10 -13.77
N GLN A 677 1.53 -8.96 -13.19
CA GLN A 677 1.77 -8.83 -11.74
C GLN A 677 1.24 -7.48 -11.22
N PHE A 678 0.51 -7.51 -10.10
CA PHE A 678 0.06 -6.30 -9.39
C PHE A 678 0.66 -6.32 -7.98
N ILE A 679 1.76 -5.58 -7.79
CA ILE A 679 2.47 -5.52 -6.52
C ILE A 679 1.78 -4.46 -5.66
N GLY A 680 1.01 -4.91 -4.68
CA GLY A 680 0.16 -4.06 -3.86
C GLY A 680 -1.19 -4.70 -3.59
N THR A 681 -2.09 -3.91 -3.00
CA THR A 681 -3.44 -4.33 -2.64
C THR A 681 -4.47 -3.97 -3.71
N ILE A 682 -5.34 -4.92 -4.02
CA ILE A 682 -6.59 -4.72 -4.76
C ILE A 682 -7.69 -4.50 -3.73
N TYR A 683 -8.24 -3.29 -3.65
CA TYR A 683 -9.31 -2.93 -2.72
C TYR A 683 -10.56 -2.49 -3.49
N THR A 684 -11.58 -3.34 -3.47
CA THR A 684 -12.81 -3.22 -4.28
C THR A 684 -14.02 -3.80 -3.52
N PRO A 685 -14.34 -3.31 -2.31
CA PRO A 685 -15.23 -3.99 -1.35
C PRO A 685 -16.68 -4.23 -1.84
N GLY A 686 -17.13 -3.56 -2.90
CA GLY A 686 -18.44 -3.77 -3.54
C GLY A 686 -18.44 -4.69 -4.77
N ALA A 687 -17.26 -5.07 -5.29
CA ALA A 687 -17.10 -5.74 -6.58
C ALA A 687 -16.87 -7.26 -6.45
N ASN A 688 -17.31 -8.02 -7.45
CA ASN A 688 -17.03 -9.46 -7.56
C ASN A 688 -15.80 -9.68 -8.44
N TRP A 689 -14.90 -10.57 -8.06
CA TRP A 689 -13.70 -10.88 -8.84
C TRP A 689 -13.72 -12.29 -9.41
N THR A 690 -13.48 -12.41 -10.72
CA THR A 690 -13.08 -13.67 -11.36
C THR A 690 -11.61 -13.59 -11.78
N ILE A 691 -10.77 -14.29 -11.02
CA ILE A 691 -9.33 -14.35 -11.20
C ILE A 691 -8.97 -15.71 -11.80
N ASN A 692 -8.42 -15.74 -13.01
CA ASN A 692 -7.93 -16.96 -13.64
C ASN A 692 -6.43 -16.83 -13.92
N GLY A 693 -5.60 -17.66 -13.32
CA GLY A 693 -4.14 -17.57 -13.49
C GLY A 693 -3.59 -18.50 -14.59
N GLY A 694 -2.66 -17.97 -15.37
CA GLY A 694 -1.74 -18.70 -16.23
C GLY A 694 -0.50 -19.19 -15.47
N ASP A 695 0.57 -19.48 -16.21
CA ASP A 695 1.65 -20.36 -15.73
C ASP A 695 2.55 -19.79 -14.63
N ARG A 696 2.57 -18.47 -14.39
CA ARG A 696 3.31 -17.87 -13.26
C ARG A 696 2.96 -16.41 -13.03
N SER A 697 2.37 -16.09 -11.87
CA SER A 697 2.53 -14.79 -11.17
C SER A 697 1.70 -14.73 -9.88
N PRO A 698 2.16 -14.05 -8.81
CA PRO A 698 1.26 -13.52 -7.79
C PRO A 698 0.41 -12.41 -8.42
N LEU A 699 -0.88 -12.68 -8.57
CA LEU A 699 -1.82 -11.80 -9.28
C LEU A 699 -2.13 -10.53 -8.49
N ALA A 700 -1.90 -10.55 -7.18
CA ALA A 700 -2.00 -9.42 -6.26
C ALA A 700 -1.12 -9.66 -5.02
N GLY A 701 -0.69 -8.58 -4.37
CA GLY A 701 -0.12 -8.61 -3.02
C GLY A 701 -1.18 -8.78 -1.92
N GLN A 702 -2.42 -8.37 -2.17
CA GLN A 702 -3.59 -8.62 -1.32
C GLN A 702 -4.87 -8.37 -2.14
N VAL A 703 -5.96 -9.08 -1.84
CA VAL A 703 -7.26 -8.86 -2.47
C VAL A 703 -8.35 -8.69 -1.42
N ILE A 704 -9.04 -7.54 -1.43
CA ILE A 704 -10.21 -7.25 -0.60
C ILE A 704 -11.37 -6.91 -1.54
N CYS A 705 -12.40 -7.74 -1.55
CA CYS A 705 -13.52 -7.65 -2.49
C CYS A 705 -14.84 -8.16 -1.89
N TYR A 706 -15.94 -8.06 -2.64
CA TYR A 706 -17.24 -8.58 -2.20
C TYR A 706 -17.28 -10.11 -2.28
N THR A 707 -16.98 -10.68 -3.46
CA THR A 707 -16.77 -12.12 -3.66
C THR A 707 -15.55 -12.37 -4.55
N ALA A 708 -14.91 -13.53 -4.38
CA ALA A 708 -13.76 -13.93 -5.18
C ALA A 708 -13.93 -15.37 -5.69
N LYS A 709 -13.76 -15.53 -7.00
CA LYS A 709 -13.57 -16.82 -7.64
C LYS A 709 -12.17 -16.85 -8.24
N VAL A 710 -11.30 -17.70 -7.71
CA VAL A 710 -9.97 -17.96 -8.25
C VAL A 710 -9.97 -19.34 -8.91
N ALA A 711 -9.71 -19.41 -10.22
CA ALA A 711 -9.67 -20.67 -10.95
C ALA A 711 -8.44 -20.82 -11.86
N GLY A 712 -7.56 -21.76 -11.50
CA GLY A 712 -6.30 -22.02 -12.18
C GLY A 712 -6.41 -23.05 -13.31
N GLY A 713 -6.06 -22.63 -14.52
CA GLY A 713 -5.61 -23.53 -15.60
C GLY A 713 -4.09 -23.79 -15.53
N GLY A 714 -3.32 -22.79 -15.08
CA GLY A 714 -1.90 -22.87 -14.70
C GLY A 714 -1.67 -22.52 -13.22
N GLN A 715 -0.41 -22.29 -12.83
CA GLN A 715 -0.01 -21.98 -11.44
C GLN A 715 -0.36 -20.53 -11.03
N ALA A 716 -1.64 -20.30 -10.75
CA ALA A 716 -2.17 -19.07 -10.17
C ALA A 716 -1.72 -18.89 -8.71
N GLY A 717 -1.63 -17.64 -8.24
CA GLY A 717 -1.48 -17.37 -6.81
C GLY A 717 -1.74 -15.94 -6.35
N ILE A 718 -1.83 -15.78 -5.03
CA ILE A 718 -1.87 -14.50 -4.29
C ILE A 718 -0.74 -14.58 -3.27
N ASP A 719 0.10 -13.56 -3.18
CA ASP A 719 1.26 -13.55 -2.29
C ASP A 719 1.23 -12.35 -1.34
N PHE A 720 0.89 -12.62 -0.07
CA PHE A 720 0.81 -11.56 0.93
C PHE A 720 2.19 -11.14 1.45
N ASN A 721 2.67 -10.03 0.92
CA ASN A 721 3.81 -9.31 1.50
C ASN A 721 3.31 -8.12 2.36
N PRO A 722 3.42 -8.18 3.70
CA PRO A 722 2.94 -7.11 4.58
C PRO A 722 3.68 -5.77 4.40
N ASN A 723 4.84 -5.75 3.72
CA ASN A 723 5.53 -4.51 3.38
C ASN A 723 4.86 -3.76 2.21
N TYR A 724 4.03 -4.44 1.41
CA TYR A 724 3.34 -3.92 0.22
C TYR A 724 1.81 -3.97 0.37
N SER A 725 1.32 -3.82 1.60
CA SER A 725 -0.11 -3.74 1.93
C SER A 725 -0.41 -2.47 2.75
N PRO A 726 -1.67 -1.97 2.76
CA PRO A 726 -2.10 -0.96 3.71
C PRO A 726 -1.74 -1.36 5.13
N VAL A 727 -1.32 -0.37 5.92
CA VAL A 727 -1.25 -0.54 7.38
C VAL A 727 -2.66 -0.93 7.87
N PRO A 728 -2.80 -2.02 8.65
CA PRO A 728 -4.11 -2.40 9.18
C PRO A 728 -4.76 -1.24 9.94
N PRO A 729 -6.09 -1.08 9.90
CA PRO A 729 -6.76 -0.04 10.65
C PRO A 729 -6.49 -0.21 12.14
N ALA A 730 -5.95 0.85 12.76
CA ALA A 730 -5.71 0.92 14.19
C ALA A 730 -6.98 0.68 15.02
N ALA A 731 -6.81 0.42 16.32
CA ALA A 731 -7.87 0.22 17.28
C ALA A 731 -9.04 1.22 17.07
N ARG A 732 -10.25 0.70 16.87
CA ARG A 732 -11.45 1.52 16.60
C ARG A 732 -12.60 1.11 17.48
N LEU A 733 -13.44 2.09 17.82
CA LEU A 733 -14.74 1.84 18.45
C LEU A 733 -15.72 1.27 17.44
N ILE A 734 -16.50 0.29 17.90
CA ILE A 734 -17.65 -0.30 17.20
C ILE A 734 -18.88 -0.12 18.08
N ASN A 735 -20.02 0.20 17.47
CA ASN A 735 -21.32 0.49 18.12
C ASN A 735 -22.30 -0.66 17.94
#